data_AF-A0A081GM83-F1
#
_entry.id   AF-A0A081GM83-F1
#
_cell.length_a   1.000
_cell.length_b   1.000
_cell.length_c   1.000
_cell.angle_alpha   90.00
_cell.angle_beta   90.00
_cell.angle_gamma   90.00
#
_symmetry.space_group_name_H-M   'P 1'
#
loop_
_entity.id
_entity.type
_entity.pdbx_description
1 polymer ?
#
loop_
_entity_poly.entity_id
_entity_poly.type
_entity_poly.pdbx_seq_one_letter_code
_entity_poly.pdbx_strand_id
1 'polypeptide(L)'
;MPLPIPGPPRGPLAPGCPAGRPRWIARLLAVAVAALLSLPLARAIQPPVPSPPTSYALAWAAPFNRPAHYPLERRPDPAVYRPHGEWFGRLILPGAEEMAAEAGDWVWLEVEQAPARRQALIGRRLRLAWEDDPGLLALVDKVSTPVRLGAEARLAARQGNVVPTRLDGRDSVGPLQSLAGAHPHDDITVRLEQVRMEVREGEPRLRIGRPPLQSTGRWVGLVRLLSRDPSNPERFRVQHYDRQKRGFTGPIETVRLPRQPPDRFGRRLFSPDGLLGAPVGRDGWYLYGAPDAEGTFTAQALEPRRLTRLDPDRVLRGTAAGLHHISRINWSDSQTRRGRYSRVALVPDAAPSPWQTGQRALLIHSFGGIGGPAGEPISGFTVTGHFAFGVARLVDDPFTGEPRFDLRYHQIYANNPNGIVAGRQDWSAYTGNLQRGWLGTRPISDVLVRTDPRLLEELGVQAEVLMARYRSGDGGGVSLVTPSISCVQDSSQSLWIAIDQLRRRRRELDGGDLPRLASLARALESLLTPFGRVREDWRLNADLVGTPAEGPAEGPERFRADQRLRDVLLSWRSMLPRRAHDAMARVFLRHGDPLWIVRTNQLPGADPSLAPLAPTLLLGRLPLIGVPLARLMDALFTPLTPQSMSLSLLLLGGYAALAVPLGRRSGFLPLPRPSLRPLVLVRQAPILLITPALVEEALFRAALLPHPLEGTGAWENTAWGALSLGLFVAYHPLAGRLWYPQGRRLFADARFLVLTTLLGLVCVIAYLATGSIWPPVLIHWLVVLIWLEALGGRGRLGQGMGTRG
;
A
#
# COMPACT_ATOMS: atom_id res chain seq x y z
N MET A 1 81.95 6.12 -16.43
CA MET A 1 83.14 6.41 -17.25
C MET A 1 83.65 5.08 -17.79
N PRO A 2 83.79 4.83 -19.10
CA PRO A 2 83.28 5.59 -20.25
C PRO A 2 82.47 4.73 -21.29
N LEU A 3 81.51 5.41 -21.92
CA LEU A 3 80.99 5.25 -23.31
C LEU A 3 82.13 5.56 -24.33
N PRO A 4 82.08 5.29 -25.67
CA PRO A 4 81.07 5.83 -26.65
C PRO A 4 80.78 5.03 -27.98
N ILE A 5 79.54 5.00 -28.53
CA ILE A 5 78.92 5.79 -29.68
C ILE A 5 79.12 5.11 -31.09
N PRO A 6 78.31 5.28 -32.20
CA PRO A 6 77.00 5.95 -32.51
C PRO A 6 75.92 5.11 -33.30
N GLY A 7 74.69 5.66 -33.44
CA GLY A 7 73.53 5.20 -34.31
C GLY A 7 73.62 5.65 -35.79
N PRO A 8 72.53 5.99 -36.58
CA PRO A 8 71.05 6.05 -36.41
C PRO A 8 70.29 5.39 -37.66
N PRO A 9 69.03 5.68 -38.13
CA PRO A 9 67.99 6.64 -37.73
C PRO A 9 66.51 6.14 -37.67
N ARG A 10 65.64 7.13 -37.35
CA ARG A 10 64.20 7.12 -37.04
C ARG A 10 63.28 6.95 -38.26
N GLY A 11 62.05 6.43 -38.02
CA GLY A 11 60.86 6.60 -38.88
C GLY A 11 59.64 7.08 -38.06
N PRO A 12 58.71 7.86 -38.63
CA PRO A 12 57.77 8.71 -37.89
C PRO A 12 56.45 8.05 -37.47
N LEU A 13 55.89 8.62 -36.41
CA LEU A 13 54.56 8.39 -35.83
C LEU A 13 53.42 8.75 -36.81
N ALA A 14 52.36 7.93 -36.84
CA ALA A 14 51.07 8.28 -37.42
C ALA A 14 49.99 8.43 -36.31
N PRO A 15 49.00 9.34 -36.49
CA PRO A 15 48.20 9.91 -35.41
C PRO A 15 46.91 9.15 -35.10
N GLY A 16 46.48 9.24 -33.84
CA GLY A 16 45.34 8.53 -33.27
C GLY A 16 43.96 8.97 -33.75
N CYS A 17 43.03 8.01 -33.79
CA CYS A 17 41.60 8.24 -33.94
C CYS A 17 41.00 8.83 -32.64
N PRO A 18 40.15 9.86 -32.71
CA PRO A 18 39.44 10.37 -31.54
C PRO A 18 38.24 9.46 -31.21
N ALA A 19 38.37 8.65 -30.16
CA ALA A 19 37.26 7.93 -29.55
C ALA A 19 36.45 8.86 -28.63
N GLY A 20 35.62 9.73 -29.21
CA GLY A 20 34.66 10.55 -28.48
C GLY A 20 33.31 9.83 -28.31
N ARG A 21 33.17 8.94 -27.32
CA ARG A 21 31.86 8.49 -26.82
C ARG A 21 31.43 9.40 -25.65
N PRO A 22 30.14 9.73 -25.49
CA PRO A 22 29.68 10.59 -24.40
C PRO A 22 29.65 9.80 -23.08
N ARG A 23 30.83 9.61 -22.49
CA ARG A 23 31.01 9.07 -21.12
C ARG A 23 30.30 9.93 -20.07
N TRP A 24 29.94 11.16 -20.41
CA TRP A 24 29.29 12.11 -19.50
C TRP A 24 27.81 11.76 -19.22
N ILE A 25 27.06 11.15 -20.16
CA ILE A 25 25.65 10.78 -19.94
C ILE A 25 25.55 9.58 -18.98
N ALA A 26 26.38 8.55 -19.20
CA ALA A 26 26.45 7.40 -18.31
C ALA A 26 27.00 7.76 -16.91
N ARG A 27 27.94 8.71 -16.84
CA ARG A 27 28.41 9.27 -15.56
C ARG A 27 27.36 10.15 -14.89
N LEU A 28 26.58 10.95 -15.63
CA LEU A 28 25.46 11.72 -15.08
C LEU A 28 24.34 10.83 -14.57
N LEU A 29 23.99 9.74 -15.28
CA LEU A 29 23.02 8.76 -14.82
C LEU A 29 23.52 7.99 -13.59
N ALA A 30 24.79 7.59 -13.57
CA ALA A 30 25.39 6.95 -12.39
C ALA A 30 25.50 7.90 -11.20
N VAL A 31 25.83 9.18 -11.42
CA VAL A 31 25.87 10.22 -10.38
C VAL A 31 24.47 10.62 -9.93
N ALA A 32 23.47 10.65 -10.82
CA ALA A 32 22.09 10.92 -10.45
C ALA A 32 21.47 9.76 -9.66
N VAL A 33 21.75 8.51 -10.05
CA VAL A 33 21.35 7.32 -9.30
C VAL A 33 22.10 7.24 -7.98
N ALA A 34 23.41 7.54 -7.96
CA ALA A 34 24.18 7.64 -6.72
C ALA A 34 23.64 8.77 -5.82
N ALA A 35 23.35 9.96 -6.35
CA ALA A 35 22.79 11.09 -5.59
C ALA A 35 21.36 10.84 -5.08
N LEU A 36 20.54 10.08 -5.83
CA LEU A 36 19.21 9.62 -5.39
C LEU A 36 19.30 8.53 -4.32
N LEU A 37 20.31 7.67 -4.37
CA LEU A 37 20.58 6.62 -3.38
C LEU A 37 21.40 7.12 -2.18
N SER A 38 22.10 8.26 -2.33
CA SER A 38 23.00 8.84 -1.34
C SER A 38 22.47 10.14 -0.76
N LEU A 39 21.18 10.48 -0.90
CA LEU A 39 20.56 11.52 -0.07
C LEU A 39 20.70 11.06 1.38
N PRO A 40 21.67 11.58 2.14
CA PRO A 40 21.71 11.31 3.55
C PRO A 40 20.54 12.10 4.11
N LEU A 41 19.79 11.53 5.04
CA LEU A 41 19.15 12.34 6.06
C LEU A 41 20.24 13.27 6.58
N ALA A 42 20.22 14.54 6.18
CA ALA A 42 21.03 15.56 6.80
C ALA A 42 20.48 15.71 8.22
N ARG A 43 21.00 14.87 9.13
CA ARG A 43 20.96 15.13 10.55
C ARG A 43 21.86 16.33 10.79
N ALA A 44 21.29 17.51 10.64
CA ALA A 44 21.80 18.66 11.34
C ALA A 44 21.78 18.28 12.83
N ILE A 45 22.96 18.25 13.45
CA ILE A 45 23.09 18.31 14.90
C ILE A 45 22.54 19.70 15.27
N GLN A 46 21.23 19.76 15.48
CA GLN A 46 20.61 20.92 16.09
C GLN A 46 20.95 20.90 17.58
N PRO A 47 21.15 22.06 18.21
CA PRO A 47 21.34 22.17 19.66
C PRO A 47 20.15 21.51 20.39
N PRO A 48 20.26 21.18 21.69
CA PRO A 48 19.18 20.56 22.44
C PRO A 48 17.98 21.52 22.54
N VAL A 49 17.12 21.49 21.53
CA VAL A 49 15.78 22.05 21.59
C VAL A 49 14.98 21.16 22.54
N PRO A 50 14.15 21.71 23.45
CA PRO A 50 13.25 20.92 24.27
C PRO A 50 12.50 19.91 23.39
N SER A 51 12.39 18.67 23.86
CA SER A 51 11.69 17.63 23.08
C SER A 51 10.26 18.11 22.80
N PRO A 52 9.86 18.30 21.53
CA PRO A 52 8.55 18.81 21.21
C PRO A 52 7.49 17.83 21.74
N PRO A 53 6.35 18.33 22.28
CA PRO A 53 5.30 17.46 22.75
C PRO A 53 4.78 16.57 21.61
N THR A 54 4.36 15.35 21.95
CA THR A 54 3.68 14.47 21.00
C THR A 54 2.29 15.05 20.68
N SER A 55 1.75 14.72 19.50
CA SER A 55 0.38 15.13 19.17
C SER A 55 -0.64 14.47 20.10
N TYR A 56 -0.34 13.24 20.53
CA TYR A 56 -1.07 12.54 21.59
C TYR A 56 -1.13 13.38 22.89
N ALA A 57 0.00 13.88 23.38
CA ALA A 57 0.05 14.65 24.62
C ALA A 57 -0.74 15.97 24.52
N LEU A 58 -0.66 16.65 23.38
CA LEU A 58 -1.45 17.85 23.09
C LEU A 58 -2.95 17.54 23.05
N ALA A 59 -3.33 16.43 22.42
CA ALA A 59 -4.72 15.97 22.41
C ALA A 59 -5.21 15.59 23.82
N TRP A 60 -4.39 14.89 24.60
CA TRP A 60 -4.68 14.48 25.97
C TRP A 60 -4.88 15.67 26.93
N ALA A 61 -4.34 16.84 26.61
CA ALA A 61 -4.56 18.06 27.41
C ALA A 61 -6.04 18.46 27.48
N ALA A 62 -6.84 18.13 26.45
CA ALA A 62 -8.27 18.41 26.44
C ALA A 62 -9.06 17.40 27.31
N PRO A 63 -9.89 17.85 28.27
CA PRO A 63 -10.62 16.95 29.17
C PRO A 63 -11.46 15.88 28.46
N PHE A 64 -12.13 16.25 27.36
CA PHE A 64 -13.00 15.33 26.60
C PHE A 64 -12.25 14.19 25.88
N ASN A 65 -10.92 14.21 25.86
CA ASN A 65 -10.11 13.10 25.36
C ASN A 65 -9.69 12.13 26.48
N ARG A 66 -10.09 12.37 27.73
CA ARG A 66 -9.74 11.54 28.90
C ARG A 66 -10.92 10.68 29.33
N PRO A 67 -10.70 9.42 29.75
CA PRO A 67 -11.76 8.56 30.26
C PRO A 67 -12.58 9.19 31.40
N ALA A 68 -11.92 9.92 32.30
CA ALA A 68 -12.55 10.58 33.45
C ALA A 68 -13.61 11.63 33.08
N HIS A 69 -13.68 12.10 31.83
CA HIS A 69 -14.72 13.01 31.37
C HIS A 69 -16.09 12.33 31.19
N TYR A 70 -16.14 10.99 31.18
CA TYR A 70 -17.33 10.21 30.83
C TYR A 70 -17.76 9.25 31.96
N PRO A 71 -18.43 9.74 33.02
CA PRO A 71 -18.83 8.92 34.17
C PRO A 71 -19.62 7.67 33.77
N LEU A 72 -19.31 6.50 34.33
CA LEU A 72 -19.90 5.22 33.90
C LEU A 72 -21.40 5.11 34.24
N GLU A 73 -21.81 5.72 35.34
CA GLU A 73 -23.22 5.81 35.80
C GLU A 73 -24.09 6.63 34.85
N ARG A 74 -23.51 7.53 34.04
CA ARG A 74 -24.25 8.33 33.05
C ARG A 74 -24.49 7.52 31.78
N ARG A 75 -25.77 7.30 31.47
CA ARG A 75 -26.24 6.56 30.30
C ARG A 75 -27.13 7.46 29.43
N PRO A 76 -26.97 7.42 28.11
CA PRO A 76 -27.88 8.13 27.21
C PRO A 76 -29.21 7.37 27.11
N ASP A 77 -30.21 7.98 26.48
CA ASP A 77 -31.52 7.36 26.26
C ASP A 77 -31.39 6.08 25.41
N PRO A 78 -31.71 4.89 25.96
CA PRO A 78 -31.60 3.62 25.25
C PRO A 78 -32.61 3.47 24.10
N ALA A 79 -33.61 4.35 23.99
CA ALA A 79 -34.53 4.37 22.85
C ALA A 79 -33.86 4.82 21.55
N VAL A 80 -32.83 5.66 21.64
CA VAL A 80 -32.15 6.25 20.47
C VAL A 80 -30.65 5.99 20.42
N TYR A 81 -30.05 5.55 21.51
CA TYR A 81 -28.66 5.10 21.58
C TYR A 81 -28.56 3.60 21.81
N ARG A 82 -27.48 3.00 21.30
CA ARG A 82 -27.18 1.57 21.49
C ARG A 82 -25.77 1.37 22.01
N PRO A 83 -25.51 0.31 22.81
CA PRO A 83 -24.15 -0.07 23.15
C PRO A 83 -23.35 -0.34 21.88
N HIS A 84 -22.12 0.15 21.81
CA HIS A 84 -21.25 -0.07 20.65
C HIS A 84 -20.74 -1.54 20.59
N GLY A 85 -20.68 -2.20 21.74
CA GLY A 85 -20.44 -3.64 21.87
C GLY A 85 -21.06 -4.18 23.14
N GLU A 86 -21.29 -5.49 23.19
CA GLU A 86 -21.80 -6.13 24.41
C GLU A 86 -20.77 -6.09 25.55
N TRP A 87 -19.52 -6.44 25.24
CA TRP A 87 -18.37 -6.25 26.12
C TRP A 87 -17.53 -5.12 25.57
N PHE A 88 -17.50 -4.00 26.29
CA PHE A 88 -16.70 -2.83 25.96
C PHE A 88 -16.00 -2.36 27.22
N GLY A 89 -14.74 -1.96 27.13
CA GLY A 89 -14.04 -1.45 28.29
C GLY A 89 -12.66 -0.91 27.99
N ARG A 90 -12.05 -0.36 29.02
CA ARG A 90 -10.72 0.23 28.99
C ARG A 90 -9.70 -0.77 29.50
N LEU A 91 -8.64 -0.97 28.72
CA LEU A 91 -7.51 -1.79 29.14
C LEU A 91 -6.64 -1.03 30.13
N ILE A 92 -6.24 -1.70 31.20
CA ILE A 92 -5.35 -1.20 32.22
C ILE A 92 -4.17 -2.17 32.34
N LEU A 93 -2.96 -1.66 32.15
CA LEU A 93 -1.75 -2.46 32.29
C LEU A 93 -1.52 -2.79 33.78
N PRO A 94 -1.38 -4.06 34.17
CA PRO A 94 -1.11 -4.44 35.56
C PRO A 94 0.26 -3.95 36.03
N GLY A 95 0.36 -3.62 37.32
CA GLY A 95 1.58 -3.19 38.00
C GLY A 95 2.62 -4.32 38.14
N ALA A 96 3.85 -3.96 38.51
CA ALA A 96 4.94 -4.93 38.65
C ALA A 96 4.67 -5.98 39.75
N GLU A 97 4.10 -5.56 40.89
CA GLU A 97 3.73 -6.46 41.99
C GLU A 97 2.64 -7.46 41.59
N GLU A 98 1.62 -6.99 40.87
CA GLU A 98 0.53 -7.84 40.38
C GLU A 98 1.05 -8.89 39.38
N MET A 99 2.00 -8.49 38.51
CA MET A 99 2.65 -9.40 37.58
C MET A 99 3.58 -10.41 38.26
N ALA A 100 4.20 -10.05 39.39
CA ALA A 100 5.00 -10.97 40.18
C ALA A 100 4.13 -12.02 40.91
N ALA A 101 2.90 -11.64 41.30
CA ALA A 101 1.95 -12.55 41.95
C ALA A 101 1.36 -13.59 40.98
N GLU A 102 1.03 -13.19 39.74
CA GLU A 102 0.55 -14.13 38.72
C GLU A 102 1.13 -13.77 37.34
N ALA A 103 2.09 -14.57 36.87
CA ALA A 103 2.72 -14.39 35.57
C ALA A 103 1.79 -14.71 34.39
N GLY A 104 2.20 -14.32 33.18
CA GLY A 104 1.52 -14.61 31.91
C GLY A 104 1.06 -13.35 31.16
N ASP A 105 0.41 -13.52 30.01
CA ASP A 105 -0.15 -12.38 29.26
C ASP A 105 -1.61 -12.14 29.68
N TRP A 106 -1.81 -11.17 30.55
CA TRP A 106 -3.12 -10.73 31.01
C TRP A 106 -3.11 -9.23 31.31
N VAL A 107 -4.29 -8.62 31.31
CA VAL A 107 -4.50 -7.20 31.64
C VAL A 107 -5.78 -7.01 32.45
N TRP A 108 -5.93 -5.85 33.08
CA TRP A 108 -7.20 -5.45 33.67
C TRP A 108 -8.11 -4.85 32.59
N LEU A 109 -9.40 -5.18 32.64
CA LEU A 109 -10.45 -4.52 31.88
C LEU A 109 -11.36 -3.78 32.87
N GLU A 110 -11.39 -2.45 32.79
CA GLU A 110 -12.47 -1.66 33.39
C GLU A 110 -13.70 -1.78 32.49
N VAL A 111 -14.72 -2.50 32.97
CA VAL A 111 -15.91 -2.83 32.18
C VAL A 111 -16.79 -1.58 32.05
N GLU A 112 -16.96 -1.09 30.84
CA GLU A 112 -17.83 0.06 30.54
C GLU A 112 -19.19 -0.37 29.97
N GLN A 113 -19.23 -1.53 29.29
CA GLN A 113 -20.45 -2.20 28.85
C GLN A 113 -20.33 -3.71 29.10
N ALA A 114 -21.45 -4.31 29.50
CA ALA A 114 -21.58 -5.76 29.67
C ALA A 114 -22.91 -6.25 29.09
N PRO A 115 -23.03 -7.55 28.72
CA PRO A 115 -24.30 -8.15 28.32
C PRO A 115 -25.42 -7.91 29.35
N ALA A 116 -26.68 -7.90 28.90
CA ALA A 116 -27.84 -7.57 29.75
C ALA A 116 -27.89 -8.37 31.07
N ARG A 117 -27.51 -9.65 31.04
CA ARG A 117 -27.48 -10.54 32.22
C ARG A 117 -26.35 -10.23 33.22
N ARG A 118 -25.46 -9.29 32.90
CA ARG A 118 -24.18 -9.04 33.59
C ARG A 118 -23.91 -7.56 33.82
N GLN A 119 -24.95 -6.74 33.78
CA GLN A 119 -24.86 -5.28 33.95
C GLN A 119 -24.22 -4.85 35.28
N ALA A 120 -24.31 -5.68 36.33
CA ALA A 120 -23.67 -5.45 37.63
C ALA A 120 -22.12 -5.46 37.57
N LEU A 121 -21.52 -5.88 36.46
CA LEU A 121 -20.07 -5.84 36.26
C LEU A 121 -19.57 -4.50 35.73
N ILE A 122 -20.45 -3.62 35.24
CA ILE A 122 -20.06 -2.28 34.76
C ILE A 122 -19.44 -1.50 35.92
N GLY A 123 -18.30 -0.86 35.65
CA GLY A 123 -17.46 -0.16 36.63
C GLY A 123 -16.50 -1.05 37.41
N ARG A 124 -16.62 -2.38 37.30
CA ARG A 124 -15.65 -3.29 37.93
C ARG A 124 -14.43 -3.47 37.04
N ARG A 125 -13.29 -3.71 37.69
CA ARG A 125 -12.07 -4.19 37.03
C ARG A 125 -12.09 -5.71 37.04
N LEU A 126 -12.10 -6.30 35.85
CA LEU A 126 -12.03 -7.75 35.68
C LEU A 126 -10.72 -8.10 35.00
N ARG A 127 -10.12 -9.21 35.41
CA ARG A 127 -8.94 -9.72 34.71
C ARG A 127 -9.34 -10.27 33.35
N LEU A 128 -8.62 -9.86 32.30
CA LEU A 128 -8.75 -10.33 30.94
C LEU A 128 -7.51 -11.12 30.54
N ALA A 129 -7.70 -12.36 30.11
CA ALA A 129 -6.65 -13.25 29.62
C ALA A 129 -7.11 -14.01 28.36
N TRP A 130 -6.21 -14.76 27.74
CA TRP A 130 -6.54 -15.62 26.60
C TRP A 130 -7.35 -16.86 27.02
N GLU A 131 -8.17 -17.39 26.13
CA GLU A 131 -8.74 -18.74 26.29
C GLU A 131 -7.61 -19.79 26.37
N ASP A 132 -7.83 -20.87 27.13
CA ASP A 132 -6.87 -21.96 27.30
C ASP A 132 -6.87 -22.90 26.06
N ASP A 133 -6.61 -22.31 24.89
CA ASP A 133 -6.44 -23.01 23.60
C ASP A 133 -4.93 -23.15 23.30
N PRO A 134 -4.40 -24.38 23.13
CA PRO A 134 -2.97 -24.60 22.94
C PRO A 134 -2.37 -23.86 21.73
N GLY A 135 -3.11 -23.74 20.63
CA GLY A 135 -2.65 -23.04 19.42
C GLY A 135 -2.55 -21.53 19.62
N LEU A 136 -3.56 -20.94 20.27
CA LEU A 136 -3.57 -19.53 20.66
C LEU A 136 -2.45 -19.21 21.65
N LEU A 137 -2.28 -20.03 22.69
CA LEU A 137 -1.24 -19.81 23.70
C LEU A 137 0.17 -19.94 23.10
N ALA A 138 0.39 -20.88 22.18
CA ALA A 138 1.66 -20.99 21.45
C ALA A 138 1.95 -19.73 20.61
N LEU A 139 0.93 -19.16 19.94
CA LEU A 139 1.09 -17.90 19.21
C LEU A 139 1.39 -16.71 20.14
N VAL A 140 0.74 -16.67 21.30
CA VAL A 140 0.96 -15.64 22.33
C VAL A 140 2.38 -15.71 22.87
N ASP A 141 2.86 -16.90 23.24
CA ASP A 141 4.21 -17.11 23.74
C ASP A 141 5.26 -16.68 22.69
N LYS A 142 5.04 -17.08 21.45
CA LYS A 142 5.93 -16.81 20.32
C LYS A 142 6.15 -15.33 20.01
N VAL A 143 5.21 -14.46 20.35
CA VAL A 143 5.34 -13.00 20.16
C VAL A 143 5.54 -12.25 21.47
N SER A 144 5.54 -12.97 22.60
CA SER A 144 5.87 -12.40 23.89
C SER A 144 7.37 -12.17 23.96
N THR A 145 7.77 -10.96 24.34
CA THR A 145 9.18 -10.57 24.36
C THR A 145 9.50 -9.71 25.57
N PRO A 146 10.72 -9.80 26.13
CA PRO A 146 11.22 -8.77 27.02
C PRO A 146 11.22 -7.42 26.30
N VAL A 147 10.88 -6.35 27.01
CA VAL A 147 10.93 -4.97 26.48
C VAL A 147 11.95 -4.16 27.26
N ARG A 148 12.92 -3.60 26.53
CA ARG A 148 13.97 -2.71 27.05
C ARG A 148 14.16 -1.56 26.08
N LEU A 149 13.85 -0.33 26.49
CA LEU A 149 13.92 0.82 25.60
C LEU A 149 15.36 1.15 25.20
N GLY A 150 15.67 0.91 23.93
CA GLY A 150 16.98 1.17 23.34
C GLY A 150 17.23 2.63 22.96
N ALA A 151 18.41 2.89 22.38
CA ALA A 151 18.77 4.22 21.89
C ALA A 151 17.81 4.74 20.80
N GLU A 152 17.29 3.84 19.96
CA GLU A 152 16.32 4.18 18.91
C GLU A 152 14.96 4.61 19.49
N ALA A 153 14.44 3.90 20.51
CA ALA A 153 13.21 4.29 21.19
C ALA A 153 13.34 5.64 21.88
N ARG A 154 14.47 5.88 22.57
CA ARG A 154 14.75 7.18 23.21
C ARG A 154 14.86 8.31 22.18
N LEU A 155 15.47 8.03 21.02
CA LEU A 155 15.54 8.98 19.92
C LEU A 155 14.16 9.27 19.32
N ALA A 156 13.34 8.25 19.08
CA ALA A 156 11.98 8.41 18.58
C ALA A 156 11.12 9.25 19.53
N ALA A 157 11.25 9.01 20.85
CA ALA A 157 10.62 9.83 21.87
C ALA A 157 11.07 11.29 21.81
N ARG A 158 12.37 11.57 21.70
CA ARG A 158 12.91 12.93 21.52
C ARG A 158 12.43 13.58 20.22
N GLN A 159 12.19 12.78 19.19
CA GLN A 159 11.60 13.23 17.92
C GLN A 159 10.09 13.43 18.01
N GLY A 160 9.46 13.20 19.17
CA GLY A 160 8.04 13.44 19.43
C GLY A 160 7.11 12.31 18.97
N ASN A 161 7.58 11.06 18.93
CA ASN A 161 6.74 9.87 18.78
C ASN A 161 6.29 9.32 20.13
N VAL A 162 5.13 8.68 20.16
CA VAL A 162 4.66 7.92 21.32
C VAL A 162 5.38 6.58 21.37
N VAL A 163 6.08 6.31 22.47
CA VAL A 163 6.78 5.05 22.75
C VAL A 163 6.22 4.43 24.05
N PRO A 164 6.23 3.09 24.20
CA PRO A 164 5.57 2.40 25.29
C PRO A 164 6.44 2.38 26.55
N THR A 165 6.65 3.54 27.16
CA THR A 165 7.53 3.70 28.36
C THR A 165 7.11 2.84 29.56
N ARG A 166 5.82 2.51 29.67
CA ARG A 166 5.27 1.67 30.75
C ARG A 166 5.63 0.19 30.64
N LEU A 167 6.13 -0.22 29.48
CA LEU A 167 6.59 -1.58 29.21
C LEU A 167 8.09 -1.75 29.44
N ASP A 168 8.84 -0.66 29.63
CA ASP A 168 10.29 -0.71 29.82
C ASP A 168 10.64 -1.53 31.08
N GLY A 169 11.58 -2.46 30.94
CA GLY A 169 12.03 -3.30 32.05
C GLY A 169 11.23 -4.58 32.26
N ARG A 170 10.13 -4.83 31.54
CA ARG A 170 9.33 -6.06 31.69
C ARG A 170 9.94 -7.26 30.96
N ASP A 171 9.91 -8.44 31.58
CA ASP A 171 10.59 -9.64 31.06
C ASP A 171 9.78 -10.46 30.06
N SER A 172 8.46 -10.41 30.13
CA SER A 172 7.58 -11.10 29.17
C SER A 172 6.35 -10.26 28.90
N VAL A 173 6.40 -9.51 27.79
CA VAL A 173 5.30 -8.64 27.34
C VAL A 173 4.62 -9.32 26.15
N GLY A 174 3.42 -9.87 26.40
CA GLY A 174 2.60 -10.47 25.36
C GLY A 174 1.67 -9.48 24.64
N PRO A 175 0.82 -9.96 23.73
CA PRO A 175 -0.04 -9.10 22.91
C PRO A 175 -1.05 -8.26 23.72
N LEU A 176 -1.59 -8.74 24.85
CA LEU A 176 -2.51 -7.96 25.70
C LEU A 176 -1.76 -6.86 26.44
N GLN A 177 -0.66 -7.20 27.11
CA GLN A 177 0.15 -6.22 27.83
C GLN A 177 0.73 -5.15 26.87
N SER A 178 1.23 -5.56 25.70
CA SER A 178 1.76 -4.61 24.70
C SER A 178 0.69 -3.65 24.16
N LEU A 179 -0.57 -4.09 24.08
CA LEU A 179 -1.69 -3.23 23.69
C LEU A 179 -2.07 -2.25 24.82
N ALA A 180 -2.21 -2.73 26.05
CA ALA A 180 -2.57 -1.89 27.20
C ALA A 180 -1.48 -0.87 27.56
N GLY A 181 -0.20 -1.25 27.43
CA GLY A 181 0.95 -0.40 27.74
C GLY A 181 1.47 0.44 26.57
N ALA A 182 0.77 0.46 25.43
CA ALA A 182 1.21 1.18 24.23
C ALA A 182 1.29 2.70 24.41
N HIS A 183 0.44 3.25 25.30
CA HIS A 183 0.35 4.68 25.60
C HIS A 183 0.86 5.02 27.00
N PRO A 184 1.28 6.28 27.24
CA PRO A 184 1.63 6.76 28.58
C PRO A 184 0.50 6.70 29.62
N HIS A 185 -0.74 6.56 29.19
CA HIS A 185 -1.93 6.48 30.04
C HIS A 185 -2.77 5.26 29.67
N ASP A 186 -3.56 4.75 30.61
CA ASP A 186 -4.55 3.70 30.33
C ASP A 186 -5.77 4.30 29.65
N ASP A 187 -5.73 4.45 28.33
CA ASP A 187 -6.81 5.06 27.53
C ASP A 187 -7.22 4.23 26.30
N ILE A 188 -6.64 3.04 26.15
CA ILE A 188 -7.01 2.10 25.08
C ILE A 188 -8.33 1.44 25.43
N THR A 189 -9.35 1.76 24.64
CA THR A 189 -10.69 1.18 24.73
C THR A 189 -10.88 0.09 23.68
N VAL A 190 -11.53 -0.99 24.09
CA VAL A 190 -11.70 -2.18 23.26
C VAL A 190 -13.10 -2.75 23.35
N ARG A 191 -13.55 -3.34 22.25
CA ARG A 191 -14.63 -4.31 22.21
C ARG A 191 -14.05 -5.72 22.21
N LEU A 192 -14.61 -6.59 23.03
CA LEU A 192 -14.19 -7.99 23.11
C LEU A 192 -15.10 -8.89 22.29
N GLU A 193 -14.52 -9.92 21.69
CA GLU A 193 -15.22 -10.95 20.90
C GLU A 193 -14.84 -12.33 21.45
N GLN A 194 -15.74 -13.32 21.31
CA GLN A 194 -15.53 -14.67 21.86
C GLN A 194 -15.16 -14.63 23.35
N VAL A 195 -15.97 -13.94 24.14
CA VAL A 195 -15.75 -13.77 25.58
C VAL A 195 -16.36 -14.95 26.34
N ARG A 196 -15.54 -15.63 27.13
CA ARG A 196 -15.99 -16.54 28.20
C ARG A 196 -15.72 -15.89 29.54
N MET A 197 -16.59 -16.12 30.51
CA MET A 197 -16.35 -15.70 31.89
C MET A 197 -16.21 -16.93 32.75
N GLU A 198 -15.21 -16.88 33.61
CA GLU A 198 -14.90 -17.91 34.59
C GLU A 198 -14.97 -17.25 35.96
N VAL A 199 -15.26 -18.05 36.99
CA VAL A 199 -15.13 -17.59 38.38
C VAL A 199 -14.02 -18.42 38.99
N ARG A 200 -12.93 -17.76 39.40
CA ARG A 200 -11.78 -18.40 40.05
C ARG A 200 -11.59 -17.74 41.40
N GLU A 201 -11.56 -18.54 42.46
CA GLU A 201 -11.42 -18.05 43.86
C GLU A 201 -12.50 -17.01 44.23
N GLY A 202 -13.72 -17.18 43.69
CA GLY A 202 -14.84 -16.27 43.91
C GLY A 202 -14.81 -14.98 43.08
N GLU A 203 -13.75 -14.74 42.29
CA GLU A 203 -13.63 -13.56 41.44
C GLU A 203 -13.94 -13.85 39.96
N PRO A 204 -14.79 -13.04 39.31
CA PRO A 204 -15.06 -13.18 37.89
C PRO A 204 -13.85 -12.74 37.05
N ARG A 205 -13.43 -13.60 36.12
CA ARG A 205 -12.36 -13.38 35.14
C ARG A 205 -12.92 -13.55 33.72
N LEU A 206 -12.36 -12.83 32.76
CA LEU A 206 -12.73 -12.90 31.35
C LEU A 206 -11.63 -13.60 30.55
N ARG A 207 -12.03 -14.54 29.69
CA ARG A 207 -11.17 -15.16 28.68
C ARG A 207 -11.64 -14.79 27.28
N ILE A 208 -10.70 -14.61 26.36
CA ILE A 208 -10.99 -14.29 24.96
C ILE A 208 -10.25 -15.22 23.99
N GLY A 209 -10.98 -15.72 23.00
CA GLY A 209 -10.41 -16.51 21.90
C GLY A 209 -9.85 -15.68 20.74
N ARG A 210 -10.02 -14.35 20.77
CA ARG A 210 -9.58 -13.42 19.71
C ARG A 210 -8.96 -12.16 20.29
N PRO A 211 -7.97 -11.55 19.58
CA PRO A 211 -7.38 -10.30 20.02
C PRO A 211 -8.44 -9.19 20.17
N PRO A 212 -8.34 -8.35 21.22
CA PRO A 212 -9.26 -7.23 21.41
C PRO A 212 -9.36 -6.35 20.17
N LEU A 213 -10.57 -5.90 19.85
CA LEU A 213 -10.79 -4.92 18.80
C LEU A 213 -10.75 -3.53 19.42
N GLN A 214 -9.76 -2.71 19.06
CA GLN A 214 -9.76 -1.31 19.47
C GLN A 214 -11.00 -0.62 18.88
N SER A 215 -11.78 0.00 19.76
CA SER A 215 -13.07 0.63 19.45
C SER A 215 -13.23 1.87 20.33
N THR A 216 -13.77 2.96 19.81
CA THR A 216 -13.94 4.24 20.52
C THR A 216 -15.42 4.58 20.67
N GLY A 217 -15.79 5.13 21.84
CA GLY A 217 -17.17 5.48 22.17
C GLY A 217 -17.99 4.25 22.57
N ARG A 218 -18.39 4.18 23.85
CA ARG A 218 -19.13 3.04 24.40
C ARG A 218 -20.60 2.99 23.96
N TRP A 219 -21.12 4.10 23.43
CA TRP A 219 -22.46 4.23 22.86
C TRP A 219 -22.37 4.73 21.42
N VAL A 220 -23.34 4.31 20.60
CA VAL A 220 -23.54 4.80 19.24
C VAL A 220 -24.97 5.29 19.06
N GLY A 221 -25.16 6.38 18.31
CA GLY A 221 -26.45 6.89 17.86
C GLY A 221 -26.43 7.24 16.38
N LEU A 222 -27.55 7.08 15.67
CA LEU A 222 -27.70 7.48 14.27
C LEU A 222 -28.51 8.76 14.17
N VAL A 223 -27.87 9.84 13.72
CA VAL A 223 -28.45 11.19 13.75
C VAL A 223 -28.31 11.95 12.44
N ARG A 224 -29.16 12.97 12.28
CA ARG A 224 -28.97 14.04 11.31
C ARG A 224 -28.68 15.34 12.05
N LEU A 225 -27.67 16.08 11.63
CA LEU A 225 -27.36 17.39 12.18
C LEU A 225 -28.37 18.42 11.65
N LEU A 226 -28.99 19.20 12.54
CA LEU A 226 -30.00 20.20 12.18
C LEU A 226 -29.41 21.62 12.19
N SER A 227 -28.77 22.00 13.30
CA SER A 227 -28.21 23.33 13.50
C SER A 227 -27.08 23.30 14.50
N ARG A 228 -26.26 24.36 14.52
CA ARG A 228 -25.28 24.63 15.58
C ARG A 228 -25.91 25.53 16.63
N ASP A 229 -25.49 25.34 17.88
CA ASP A 229 -25.77 26.29 18.94
C ASP A 229 -24.92 27.57 18.70
N PRO A 230 -25.55 28.75 18.59
CA PRO A 230 -24.82 30.01 18.40
C PRO A 230 -23.89 30.36 19.57
N SER A 231 -24.22 29.93 20.79
CA SER A 231 -23.46 30.22 22.01
C SER A 231 -22.27 29.27 22.19
N ASN A 232 -22.34 28.07 21.63
CA ASN A 232 -21.27 27.10 21.66
C ASN A 232 -21.17 26.37 20.30
N PRO A 233 -20.20 26.72 19.45
CA PRO A 233 -20.09 26.16 18.11
C PRO A 233 -19.75 24.65 18.10
N GLU A 234 -19.38 24.04 19.22
CA GLU A 234 -19.19 22.59 19.34
C GLU A 234 -20.50 21.84 19.61
N ARG A 235 -21.58 22.54 19.97
CA ARG A 235 -22.88 21.93 20.24
C ARG A 235 -23.77 21.96 19.00
N PHE A 236 -24.42 20.83 18.75
CA PHE A 236 -25.28 20.62 17.60
C PHE A 236 -26.63 20.13 18.06
N ARG A 237 -27.70 20.74 17.54
CA ARG A 237 -29.02 20.12 17.59
C ARG A 237 -29.04 19.00 16.55
N VAL A 238 -29.42 17.81 16.98
CA VAL A 238 -29.47 16.62 16.13
C VAL A 238 -30.83 15.95 16.25
N GLN A 239 -31.23 15.29 15.17
CA GLN A 239 -32.45 14.50 15.13
C GLN A 239 -32.10 13.04 14.98
N HIS A 240 -32.63 12.20 15.86
CA HIS A 240 -32.40 10.76 15.83
C HIS A 240 -33.19 10.07 14.73
N TYR A 241 -32.64 8.95 14.25
CA TYR A 241 -33.35 8.06 13.34
C TYR A 241 -34.44 7.28 14.07
N ASP A 242 -35.65 7.32 13.51
CA ASP A 242 -36.81 6.56 13.95
C ASP A 242 -36.97 5.34 13.04
N ARG A 243 -36.77 4.15 13.61
CA ARG A 243 -36.88 2.88 12.88
C ARG A 243 -38.29 2.59 12.39
N GLN A 244 -39.32 2.97 13.15
CA GLN A 244 -40.71 2.69 12.79
C GLN A 244 -41.13 3.55 11.59
N LYS A 245 -40.74 4.83 11.59
CA LYS A 245 -41.03 5.78 10.50
C LYS A 245 -39.99 5.75 9.37
N ARG A 246 -38.91 4.97 9.53
CA ARG A 246 -37.80 4.82 8.56
C ARG A 246 -37.17 6.15 8.15
N GLY A 247 -36.91 7.06 9.09
CA GLY A 247 -36.35 8.36 8.79
C GLY A 247 -35.87 9.13 10.01
N PHE A 248 -35.25 10.29 9.79
CA PHE A 248 -34.86 11.21 10.88
C PHE A 248 -36.08 11.99 11.36
N THR A 249 -36.95 11.31 12.10
CA THR A 249 -38.17 11.87 12.73
C THR A 249 -38.24 11.56 14.22
N GLY A 250 -37.16 11.01 14.79
CA GLY A 250 -37.04 10.73 16.21
C GLY A 250 -36.87 12.00 17.05
N PRO A 251 -36.62 11.86 18.35
CA PRO A 251 -36.42 12.98 19.26
C PRO A 251 -35.23 13.84 18.81
N ILE A 252 -35.33 15.13 19.14
CA ILE A 252 -34.28 16.12 18.91
C ILE A 252 -33.57 16.36 20.24
N GLU A 253 -32.24 16.36 20.21
CA GLU A 253 -31.43 16.69 21.37
C GLU A 253 -30.21 17.53 20.97
N THR A 254 -29.47 17.99 21.97
CA THR A 254 -28.20 18.68 21.79
C THR A 254 -27.05 17.73 22.13
N VAL A 255 -26.14 17.55 21.17
CA VAL A 255 -24.89 16.77 21.35
C VAL A 255 -23.69 17.68 21.17
N ARG A 256 -22.52 17.25 21.64
CA ARG A 256 -21.25 17.94 21.44
C ARG A 256 -20.37 17.19 20.45
N LEU A 257 -19.88 17.90 19.43
CA LEU A 257 -18.82 17.49 18.52
C LEU A 257 -17.57 18.33 18.81
N PRO A 258 -16.66 17.85 19.66
CA PRO A 258 -15.56 18.67 20.16
C PRO A 258 -14.55 19.01 19.04
N ARG A 259 -14.07 20.25 19.02
CA ARG A 259 -12.95 20.63 18.17
C ARG A 259 -11.66 20.14 18.82
N GLN A 260 -10.86 19.40 18.07
CA GLN A 260 -9.60 18.91 18.61
C GLN A 260 -8.56 20.04 18.72
N PRO A 261 -7.69 20.01 19.74
CA PRO A 261 -6.56 20.91 19.80
C PRO A 261 -5.63 20.71 18.60
N PRO A 262 -4.80 21.71 18.24
CA PRO A 262 -3.78 21.53 17.21
C PRO A 262 -2.81 20.42 17.60
N ASP A 263 -2.40 19.64 16.60
CA ASP A 263 -1.32 18.68 16.69
C ASP A 263 0.02 19.41 16.81
N ARG A 264 1.12 18.64 16.97
CA ARG A 264 2.46 19.23 17.13
C ARG A 264 2.96 20.02 15.92
N PHE A 265 2.28 19.90 14.79
CA PHE A 265 2.58 20.61 13.55
C PHE A 265 1.58 21.78 13.32
N GLY A 266 0.75 22.09 14.32
CA GLY A 266 -0.24 23.17 14.27
C GLY A 266 -1.54 22.82 13.55
N ARG A 267 -1.75 21.56 13.15
CA ARG A 267 -2.89 21.12 12.34
C ARG A 267 -3.97 20.52 13.23
N ARG A 268 -5.25 20.72 12.91
CA ARG A 268 -6.33 20.05 13.66
C ARG A 268 -6.77 18.79 12.95
N LEU A 269 -6.69 17.65 13.64
CA LEU A 269 -7.13 16.36 13.10
C LEU A 269 -8.64 16.31 12.85
N PHE A 270 -9.42 17.02 13.68
CA PHE A 270 -10.85 17.21 13.47
C PHE A 270 -11.31 18.62 13.87
N SER A 271 -12.21 19.17 13.05
CA SER A 271 -13.02 20.35 13.36
C SER A 271 -14.46 20.09 12.91
N PRO A 272 -15.47 20.45 13.72
CA PRO A 272 -16.87 20.29 13.35
C PRO A 272 -17.37 21.38 12.37
N ASP A 273 -16.54 22.35 12.01
CA ASP A 273 -16.91 23.41 11.07
C ASP A 273 -17.17 22.85 9.67
N GLY A 274 -18.19 23.38 8.99
CA GLY A 274 -18.59 22.92 7.66
C GLY A 274 -19.40 21.62 7.64
N LEU A 275 -19.52 20.94 8.77
CA LEU A 275 -20.16 19.61 8.85
C LEU A 275 -21.66 19.63 8.49
N LEU A 276 -22.39 20.67 8.91
CA LEU A 276 -23.82 20.84 8.59
C LEU A 276 -24.10 20.84 7.08
N GLY A 277 -23.22 21.48 6.30
CA GLY A 277 -23.36 21.59 4.84
C GLY A 277 -22.68 20.46 4.06
N ALA A 278 -21.98 19.54 4.75
CA ALA A 278 -21.17 18.54 4.10
C ALA A 278 -22.05 17.52 3.34
N PRO A 279 -21.86 17.32 2.01
CA PRO A 279 -22.67 16.39 1.23
C PRO A 279 -22.64 14.95 1.71
N VAL A 280 -21.59 14.56 2.45
CA VAL A 280 -21.43 13.21 3.00
C VAL A 280 -22.35 12.92 4.18
N GLY A 281 -22.85 13.97 4.84
CA GLY A 281 -23.76 13.89 5.97
C GLY A 281 -25.25 13.85 5.62
N ARG A 282 -25.62 13.91 4.34
CA ARG A 282 -27.03 13.97 3.90
C ARG A 282 -27.85 12.76 4.35
N ASP A 283 -27.23 11.59 4.39
CA ASP A 283 -27.85 10.34 4.83
C ASP A 283 -27.72 10.13 6.36
N GLY A 284 -27.17 11.11 7.08
CA GLY A 284 -26.92 11.06 8.52
C GLY A 284 -25.53 10.55 8.91
N TRP A 285 -25.33 10.49 10.22
CA TRP A 285 -24.06 10.23 10.89
C TRP A 285 -24.25 9.24 12.02
N TYR A 286 -23.37 8.25 12.13
CA TYR A 286 -23.19 7.52 13.37
C TYR A 286 -22.25 8.33 14.27
N LEU A 287 -22.75 8.69 15.45
CA LEU A 287 -21.96 9.33 16.50
C LEU A 287 -21.58 8.27 17.52
N TYR A 288 -20.29 8.05 17.72
CA TYR A 288 -19.76 7.18 18.77
C TYR A 288 -19.24 8.03 19.91
N GLY A 289 -19.67 7.76 21.14
CA GLY A 289 -19.31 8.60 22.28
C GLY A 289 -19.95 8.15 23.59
N ALA A 290 -20.07 9.10 24.52
CA ALA A 290 -20.73 8.91 25.80
C ALA A 290 -21.21 10.27 26.36
N PRO A 291 -22.19 10.27 27.29
CA PRO A 291 -22.53 11.47 28.05
C PRO A 291 -21.36 11.94 28.92
N ASP A 292 -21.16 13.25 28.98
CA ASP A 292 -20.26 13.89 29.95
C ASP A 292 -20.91 14.01 31.34
N ALA A 293 -20.22 14.66 32.28
CA ALA A 293 -20.71 14.85 33.65
C ALA A 293 -22.02 15.65 33.70
N GLU A 294 -22.20 16.58 32.76
CA GLU A 294 -23.39 17.41 32.56
C GLU A 294 -24.53 16.66 31.84
N GLY A 295 -24.27 15.42 31.38
CA GLY A 295 -25.23 14.59 30.66
C GLY A 295 -25.35 14.90 29.16
N THR A 296 -24.50 15.77 28.61
CA THR A 296 -24.47 16.04 27.17
C THR A 296 -23.73 14.91 26.46
N PHE A 297 -24.34 14.30 25.44
CA PHE A 297 -23.66 13.30 24.64
C PHE A 297 -22.50 13.94 23.86
N THR A 298 -21.26 13.56 24.18
CA THR A 298 -20.05 14.08 23.54
C THR A 298 -19.46 13.01 22.62
N ALA A 299 -19.35 13.33 21.33
CA ALA A 299 -18.81 12.40 20.34
C ALA A 299 -17.28 12.29 20.46
N GLN A 300 -16.80 11.06 20.36
CA GLN A 300 -15.39 10.69 20.34
C GLN A 300 -14.96 10.15 18.96
N ALA A 301 -15.92 9.65 18.16
CA ALA A 301 -15.71 9.28 16.77
C ALA A 301 -16.96 9.54 15.91
N LEU A 302 -16.75 9.68 14.60
CA LEU A 302 -17.78 10.02 13.63
C LEU A 302 -17.69 9.13 12.38
N GLU A 303 -18.83 8.63 11.91
CA GLU A 303 -18.93 7.89 10.66
C GLU A 303 -20.09 8.42 9.81
N PRO A 304 -19.85 8.86 8.57
CA PRO A 304 -20.94 9.19 7.67
C PRO A 304 -21.68 7.92 7.22
N ARG A 305 -22.98 7.85 7.48
CA ARG A 305 -23.80 6.66 7.19
C ARG A 305 -23.69 6.23 5.74
N ARG A 306 -23.61 7.19 4.82
CA ARG A 306 -23.57 6.92 3.40
C ARG A 306 -22.39 6.03 2.96
N LEU A 307 -21.23 6.13 3.61
CA LEU A 307 -20.01 5.44 3.17
C LEU A 307 -20.12 3.91 3.23
N THR A 308 -20.81 3.40 4.25
CA THR A 308 -20.87 1.96 4.53
C THR A 308 -22.14 1.27 4.01
N ARG A 309 -23.08 2.01 3.43
CA ARG A 309 -24.28 1.42 2.78
C ARG A 309 -23.90 0.59 1.56
N LEU A 310 -24.62 -0.50 1.35
CA LEU A 310 -24.53 -1.32 0.14
C LEU A 310 -25.32 -0.70 -1.03
N ASP A 311 -24.92 0.50 -1.44
CA ASP A 311 -25.53 1.27 -2.52
C ASP A 311 -24.42 2.02 -3.29
N PRO A 312 -24.02 1.59 -4.50
CA PRO A 312 -22.89 2.20 -5.19
C PRO A 312 -23.34 3.46 -5.92
N ASP A 313 -22.53 4.52 -5.87
CA ASP A 313 -22.80 5.73 -6.65
C ASP A 313 -22.56 5.48 -8.16
N ARG A 314 -21.70 4.51 -8.51
CA ARG A 314 -21.43 4.08 -9.89
C ARG A 314 -21.16 2.58 -9.97
N VAL A 315 -21.64 1.95 -11.03
CA VAL A 315 -21.29 0.57 -11.40
C VAL A 315 -20.51 0.59 -12.72
N LEU A 316 -19.27 0.09 -12.70
CA LEU A 316 -18.42 -0.02 -13.88
C LEU A 316 -18.35 -1.50 -14.28
N ARG A 317 -18.78 -1.81 -15.50
CA ARG A 317 -18.79 -3.18 -16.02
C ARG A 317 -17.58 -3.42 -16.93
N GLY A 318 -17.04 -4.62 -16.84
CA GLY A 318 -15.92 -5.09 -17.63
C GLY A 318 -14.56 -4.81 -17.02
N THR A 319 -13.65 -5.78 -17.16
CA THR A 319 -12.34 -5.73 -16.52
C THR A 319 -11.53 -4.51 -16.96
N ALA A 320 -11.60 -4.10 -18.23
CA ALA A 320 -10.88 -2.91 -18.72
C ALA A 320 -11.32 -1.62 -18.02
N ALA A 321 -12.64 -1.40 -17.86
CA ALA A 321 -13.17 -0.22 -17.17
C ALA A 321 -12.76 -0.19 -15.68
N GLY A 322 -12.76 -1.36 -15.03
CA GLY A 322 -12.28 -1.46 -13.64
C GLY A 322 -10.78 -1.21 -13.49
N LEU A 323 -9.95 -1.74 -14.40
CA LEU A 323 -8.50 -1.45 -14.42
C LEU A 323 -8.24 0.05 -14.60
N HIS A 324 -8.92 0.68 -15.56
CA HIS A 324 -8.83 2.12 -15.79
C HIS A 324 -9.20 2.93 -14.53
N HIS A 325 -10.27 2.51 -13.85
CA HIS A 325 -10.70 3.17 -12.62
C HIS A 325 -9.61 3.09 -11.54
N ILE A 326 -9.05 1.90 -11.29
CA ILE A 326 -8.01 1.69 -10.28
C ILE A 326 -6.77 2.56 -10.58
N SER A 327 -6.28 2.52 -11.82
CA SER A 327 -5.03 3.19 -12.19
C SER A 327 -5.15 4.71 -12.32
N ARG A 328 -6.25 5.21 -12.90
CA ARG A 328 -6.37 6.63 -13.28
C ARG A 328 -7.40 7.41 -12.49
N ILE A 329 -8.53 6.82 -12.09
CA ILE A 329 -9.68 7.58 -11.54
C ILE A 329 -9.71 7.55 -10.01
N ASN A 330 -9.36 6.42 -9.39
CA ASN A 330 -9.53 6.20 -7.96
C ASN A 330 -8.78 7.25 -7.12
N TRP A 331 -7.67 7.81 -7.61
CA TRP A 331 -6.93 8.85 -6.90
C TRP A 331 -6.80 10.16 -7.69
N SER A 332 -7.56 10.32 -8.78
CA SER A 332 -7.55 11.59 -9.51
C SER A 332 -8.17 12.71 -8.69
N ASP A 333 -7.67 13.93 -8.90
CA ASP A 333 -8.27 15.19 -8.47
C ASP A 333 -8.58 15.27 -6.96
N SER A 334 -7.79 14.62 -6.10
CA SER A 334 -8.07 14.58 -4.65
C SER A 334 -8.33 15.97 -4.06
N GLN A 335 -7.52 16.96 -4.42
CA GLN A 335 -7.66 18.34 -3.94
C GLN A 335 -8.98 18.98 -4.35
N THR A 336 -9.40 18.87 -5.62
CA THR A 336 -10.67 19.46 -6.10
C THR A 336 -11.88 18.68 -5.61
N ARG A 337 -11.68 17.41 -5.23
CA ARG A 337 -12.70 16.55 -4.62
C ARG A 337 -12.74 16.66 -3.10
N ARG A 338 -12.08 17.64 -2.46
CA ARG A 338 -12.16 17.87 -1.01
C ARG A 338 -13.61 17.87 -0.54
N GLY A 339 -13.89 17.14 0.54
CA GLY A 339 -15.25 16.99 1.09
C GLY A 339 -16.17 16.07 0.30
N ARG A 340 -15.70 15.49 -0.82
CA ARG A 340 -16.44 14.49 -1.61
C ARG A 340 -16.01 13.08 -1.26
N TYR A 341 -16.89 12.15 -1.58
CA TYR A 341 -16.74 10.72 -1.40
C TYR A 341 -17.31 10.00 -2.61
N SER A 342 -16.99 8.73 -2.77
CA SER A 342 -17.56 7.90 -3.83
C SER A 342 -17.53 6.44 -3.46
N ARG A 343 -18.60 5.72 -3.79
CA ARG A 343 -18.72 4.26 -3.73
C ARG A 343 -18.82 3.74 -5.16
N VAL A 344 -17.86 2.93 -5.58
CA VAL A 344 -17.81 2.41 -6.96
C VAL A 344 -17.76 0.90 -6.93
N ALA A 345 -18.74 0.26 -7.57
CA ALA A 345 -18.73 -1.17 -7.81
C ALA A 345 -18.04 -1.47 -9.14
N LEU A 346 -16.98 -2.26 -9.11
CA LEU A 346 -16.30 -2.79 -10.30
C LEU A 346 -16.79 -4.22 -10.51
N VAL A 347 -17.51 -4.44 -11.59
CA VAL A 347 -18.14 -5.71 -11.91
C VAL A 347 -17.46 -6.30 -13.16
N PRO A 348 -16.68 -7.39 -13.01
CA PRO A 348 -16.08 -8.07 -14.15
C PRO A 348 -17.15 -8.73 -15.04
N ASP A 349 -16.76 -9.21 -16.22
CA ASP A 349 -17.69 -9.70 -17.25
C ASP A 349 -18.47 -10.97 -16.83
N ALA A 350 -18.00 -11.69 -15.80
CA ALA A 350 -18.75 -12.75 -15.14
C ALA A 350 -19.75 -12.17 -14.13
N ALA A 351 -21.05 -12.32 -14.40
CA ALA A 351 -22.14 -11.76 -13.59
C ALA A 351 -22.07 -12.22 -12.11
N PRO A 352 -22.02 -11.32 -11.12
CA PRO A 352 -21.90 -11.70 -9.71
C PRO A 352 -23.25 -12.01 -9.06
N SER A 353 -23.22 -12.91 -8.06
CA SER A 353 -24.28 -13.07 -7.05
C SER A 353 -24.42 -11.80 -6.19
N PRO A 354 -25.63 -11.43 -5.73
CA PRO A 354 -25.81 -10.36 -4.75
C PRO A 354 -25.03 -10.62 -3.45
N TRP A 355 -24.76 -9.55 -2.68
CA TRP A 355 -24.15 -9.68 -1.35
C TRP A 355 -25.17 -10.27 -0.38
N GLN A 356 -24.69 -11.02 0.61
CA GLN A 356 -25.55 -11.59 1.67
C GLN A 356 -25.09 -11.11 3.04
N THR A 357 -26.04 -10.89 3.96
CA THR A 357 -25.72 -10.53 5.35
C THR A 357 -24.86 -11.64 5.98
N GLY A 358 -23.84 -11.24 6.75
CA GLY A 358 -22.84 -12.13 7.33
C GLY A 358 -21.64 -12.40 6.42
N GLN A 359 -21.73 -12.10 5.12
CA GLN A 359 -20.63 -12.29 4.19
C GLN A 359 -19.43 -11.40 4.56
N ARG A 360 -18.23 -11.99 4.50
CA ARG A 360 -16.96 -11.31 4.76
C ARG A 360 -16.24 -10.98 3.46
N ALA A 361 -15.45 -9.91 3.49
CA ALA A 361 -14.61 -9.48 2.39
C ALA A 361 -13.23 -9.07 2.91
N LEU A 362 -12.20 -9.27 2.10
CA LEU A 362 -10.90 -8.66 2.32
C LEU A 362 -11.05 -7.15 2.17
N LEU A 363 -10.54 -6.40 3.14
CA LEU A 363 -10.37 -4.95 3.05
C LEU A 363 -8.92 -4.67 2.65
N ILE A 364 -8.72 -3.91 1.58
CA ILE A 364 -7.42 -3.37 1.16
C ILE A 364 -7.50 -1.86 1.38
N HIS A 365 -6.83 -1.38 2.42
CA HIS A 365 -6.85 0.00 2.83
C HIS A 365 -5.62 0.75 2.30
N SER A 366 -5.83 1.97 1.79
CA SER A 366 -4.75 2.93 1.64
C SER A 366 -5.24 4.36 1.87
N PHE A 367 -4.35 5.20 2.39
CA PHE A 367 -4.58 6.64 2.47
C PHE A 367 -3.43 7.43 1.84
N GLY A 368 -3.71 8.70 1.53
CA GLY A 368 -2.74 9.65 1.01
C GLY A 368 -2.17 10.64 2.01
N GLY A 369 -1.58 11.71 1.49
CA GLY A 369 -0.91 12.73 2.28
C GLY A 369 -1.79 13.89 2.77
N ILE A 370 -1.24 14.69 3.67
CA ILE A 370 -1.78 16.00 4.06
C ILE A 370 -1.01 17.07 3.29
N GLY A 371 -1.67 17.84 2.43
CA GLY A 371 -1.08 18.93 1.64
C GLY A 371 -1.59 20.30 2.05
N GLY A 372 -1.36 21.28 1.17
CA GLY A 372 -1.62 22.69 1.42
C GLY A 372 -0.46 23.39 2.15
N PRO A 373 -0.55 24.70 2.42
CA PRO A 373 0.50 25.47 3.08
C PRO A 373 0.93 24.92 4.44
N ALA A 374 0.01 24.30 5.19
CA ALA A 374 0.30 23.62 6.46
C ALA A 374 0.39 22.10 6.32
N GLY A 375 0.64 21.61 5.11
CA GLY A 375 0.77 20.18 4.79
C GLY A 375 2.03 19.54 5.36
N GLU A 376 2.12 18.22 5.20
CA GLU A 376 3.33 17.47 5.53
C GLU A 376 4.40 17.63 4.44
N PRO A 377 5.70 17.57 4.81
CA PRO A 377 6.77 17.65 3.83
C PRO A 377 6.71 16.45 2.88
N ILE A 378 6.87 16.72 1.58
CA ILE A 378 6.92 15.69 0.54
C ILE A 378 8.39 15.38 0.26
N SER A 379 8.82 14.15 0.54
CA SER A 379 10.18 13.69 0.23
C SER A 379 10.25 13.09 -1.18
N GLY A 380 11.30 13.41 -1.93
CA GLY A 380 11.58 12.83 -3.25
C GLY A 380 10.40 12.90 -4.22
N PHE A 381 9.63 14.00 -4.19
CA PHE A 381 8.45 14.19 -5.04
C PHE A 381 7.41 13.05 -4.96
N THR A 382 7.37 12.34 -3.83
CA THR A 382 6.55 11.13 -3.63
C THR A 382 5.70 11.29 -2.39
N VAL A 383 4.39 11.10 -2.53
CA VAL A 383 3.45 11.01 -1.41
C VAL A 383 3.28 9.53 -1.07
N THR A 384 3.88 9.07 0.02
CA THR A 384 3.90 7.64 0.38
C THR A 384 2.53 7.15 0.81
N GLY A 385 1.95 7.78 1.83
CA GLY A 385 0.69 7.37 2.44
C GLY A 385 0.85 6.17 3.38
N HIS A 386 -0.18 5.35 3.49
CA HIS A 386 -0.21 4.12 4.31
C HIS A 386 -0.95 3.00 3.60
N PHE A 387 -0.65 1.77 3.99
CA PHE A 387 -1.28 0.56 3.48
C PHE A 387 -1.55 -0.42 4.63
N ALA A 388 -2.74 -1.03 4.62
CA ALA A 388 -3.07 -2.11 5.53
C ALA A 388 -4.09 -3.07 4.89
N PHE A 389 -4.12 -4.30 5.39
CA PHE A 389 -5.25 -5.20 5.17
C PHE A 389 -6.28 -5.08 6.29
N GLY A 390 -7.42 -5.71 6.08
CA GLY A 390 -8.50 -5.77 7.06
C GLY A 390 -9.56 -6.76 6.64
N VAL A 391 -10.68 -6.72 7.36
CA VAL A 391 -11.87 -7.51 7.04
C VAL A 391 -13.07 -6.57 7.06
N ALA A 392 -13.87 -6.61 6.00
CA ALA A 392 -15.21 -6.05 5.99
C ALA A 392 -16.24 -7.16 6.21
N ARG A 393 -17.32 -6.88 6.93
CA ARG A 393 -18.45 -7.80 7.09
C ARG A 393 -19.73 -7.07 6.72
N LEU A 394 -20.59 -7.69 5.90
CA LEU A 394 -21.93 -7.16 5.71
C LEU A 394 -22.78 -7.50 6.94
N VAL A 395 -23.34 -6.48 7.58
CA VAL A 395 -24.17 -6.59 8.78
C VAL A 395 -25.47 -5.82 8.57
N ASP A 396 -26.51 -6.20 9.29
CA ASP A 396 -27.72 -5.40 9.36
C ASP A 396 -27.47 -4.20 10.28
N ASP A 397 -27.73 -2.99 9.79
CA ASP A 397 -27.61 -1.78 10.58
C ASP A 397 -28.56 -1.85 11.78
N PRO A 398 -28.06 -1.75 13.03
CA PRO A 398 -28.92 -1.89 14.20
C PRO A 398 -30.02 -0.82 14.25
N PHE A 399 -29.82 0.36 13.66
CA PHE A 399 -30.80 1.45 13.66
C PHE A 399 -31.83 1.31 12.54
N THR A 400 -31.36 1.03 11.31
CA THR A 400 -32.22 1.07 10.11
C THR A 400 -32.70 -0.30 9.64
N GLY A 401 -31.98 -1.37 10.01
CA GLY A 401 -32.18 -2.72 9.46
C GLY A 401 -31.66 -2.89 8.02
N GLU A 402 -31.10 -1.85 7.40
CA GLU A 402 -30.50 -1.93 6.07
C GLU A 402 -29.11 -2.59 6.12
N PRO A 403 -28.70 -3.32 5.07
CA PRO A 403 -27.36 -3.90 5.01
C PRO A 403 -26.28 -2.81 4.87
N ARG A 404 -25.23 -2.93 5.67
CA ARG A 404 -24.03 -2.07 5.63
C ARG A 404 -22.75 -2.85 5.89
N PHE A 405 -21.62 -2.30 5.47
CA PHE A 405 -20.30 -2.85 5.78
C PHE A 405 -19.82 -2.38 7.15
N ASP A 406 -19.50 -3.33 8.03
CA ASP A 406 -18.66 -3.15 9.22
C ASP A 406 -17.19 -3.30 8.79
N LEU A 407 -16.42 -2.21 8.84
CA LEU A 407 -15.02 -2.16 8.38
C LEU A 407 -14.06 -2.30 9.56
N ARG A 408 -13.16 -3.28 9.46
CA ARG A 408 -12.14 -3.55 10.47
C ARG A 408 -10.77 -3.63 9.83
N TYR A 409 -9.81 -2.95 10.44
CA TYR A 409 -8.47 -2.78 9.93
C TYR A 409 -7.49 -3.61 10.76
N HIS A 410 -6.54 -4.25 10.09
CA HIS A 410 -5.36 -4.85 10.70
C HIS A 410 -4.20 -3.87 10.55
N GLN A 411 -4.09 -2.94 11.50
CA GLN A 411 -3.14 -1.84 11.41
C GLN A 411 -1.75 -2.29 11.86
N ILE A 412 -0.89 -2.69 10.91
CA ILE A 412 0.55 -2.79 11.15
C ILE A 412 1.13 -1.36 11.00
N TYR A 413 1.11 -0.63 12.12
CA TYR A 413 1.31 0.81 12.13
C TYR A 413 2.47 1.20 13.06
N ALA A 414 3.48 1.87 12.50
CA ALA A 414 4.68 2.29 13.23
C ALA A 414 4.36 3.29 14.35
N ASN A 415 5.24 3.36 15.36
CA ASN A 415 5.14 4.38 16.41
C ASN A 415 5.12 5.77 15.77
N ASN A 416 4.17 6.60 16.21
CA ASN A 416 3.86 7.87 15.56
C ASN A 416 3.49 8.94 16.61
N PRO A 417 3.47 10.23 16.22
CA PRO A 417 3.16 11.30 17.15
C PRO A 417 1.71 11.32 17.65
N ASN A 418 0.79 10.67 16.94
CA ASN A 418 -0.66 10.75 17.18
C ASN A 418 -1.17 9.68 18.15
N GLY A 419 -0.35 8.68 18.49
CA GLY A 419 -0.78 7.55 19.32
C GLY A 419 -1.74 6.61 18.58
N ILE A 420 -1.52 6.35 17.29
CA ILE A 420 -2.18 5.21 16.62
C ILE A 420 -1.39 3.95 16.94
N VAL A 421 -2.04 2.95 17.57
CA VAL A 421 -1.40 1.72 18.04
C VAL A 421 -1.63 0.57 17.06
N ALA A 422 -0.58 -0.18 16.73
CA ALA A 422 -0.71 -1.35 15.88
C ALA A 422 -1.67 -2.38 16.50
N GLY A 423 -2.61 -2.91 15.71
CA GLY A 423 -3.63 -3.84 16.21
C GLY A 423 -4.90 -3.84 15.36
N ARG A 424 -5.84 -4.70 15.74
CA ARG A 424 -7.20 -4.71 15.17
C ARG A 424 -7.92 -3.44 15.60
N GLN A 425 -8.43 -2.65 14.64
CA GLN A 425 -9.20 -1.43 14.91
C GLN A 425 -10.47 -1.42 14.07
N ASP A 426 -11.59 -0.96 14.63
CA ASP A 426 -12.76 -0.61 13.81
C ASP A 426 -12.68 0.81 13.25
N TRP A 427 -13.69 1.23 12.50
CA TRP A 427 -13.81 2.58 11.97
C TRP A 427 -13.68 3.66 13.07
N SER A 428 -14.33 3.47 14.21
CA SER A 428 -14.40 4.46 15.29
C SER A 428 -13.05 4.70 15.97
N ALA A 429 -12.20 3.68 16.06
CA ALA A 429 -10.87 3.77 16.66
C ALA A 429 -9.79 4.26 15.68
N TYR A 430 -10.01 4.04 14.38
CA TYR A 430 -9.06 4.37 13.33
C TYR A 430 -9.49 5.58 12.49
N THR A 431 -10.33 5.37 11.47
CA THR A 431 -10.63 6.41 10.48
C THR A 431 -11.46 7.55 11.07
N GLY A 432 -12.53 7.21 11.78
CA GLY A 432 -13.52 8.14 12.31
C GLY A 432 -13.17 8.74 13.68
N ASN A 433 -12.09 8.29 14.33
CA ASN A 433 -11.68 8.79 15.63
C ASN A 433 -11.40 10.30 15.56
N LEU A 434 -12.03 11.11 16.41
CA LEU A 434 -11.84 12.56 16.33
C LEU A 434 -10.43 12.96 16.78
N GLN A 435 -9.90 12.30 17.82
CA GLN A 435 -8.62 12.62 18.46
C GLN A 435 -7.40 12.27 17.60
N ARG A 436 -7.40 11.12 16.94
CA ARG A 436 -6.22 10.56 16.23
C ARG A 436 -6.51 10.06 14.81
N GLY A 437 -7.76 10.06 14.39
CA GLY A 437 -8.18 9.48 13.11
C GLY A 437 -7.90 10.35 11.90
N TRP A 438 -8.00 9.72 10.72
CA TRP A 438 -7.55 10.32 9.46
C TRP A 438 -8.67 10.92 8.60
N LEU A 439 -9.94 10.69 8.93
CA LEU A 439 -11.09 11.13 8.14
C LEU A 439 -11.06 12.65 7.83
N GLY A 440 -10.62 13.47 8.78
CA GLY A 440 -10.60 14.93 8.67
C GLY A 440 -9.39 15.52 7.94
N THR A 441 -8.35 14.74 7.64
CA THR A 441 -7.07 15.29 7.14
C THR A 441 -6.51 14.60 5.91
N ARG A 442 -6.84 13.32 5.67
CA ARG A 442 -6.28 12.53 4.57
C ARG A 442 -7.38 12.00 3.63
N PRO A 443 -7.09 11.82 2.33
CA PRO A 443 -7.94 11.03 1.46
C PRO A 443 -7.70 9.53 1.71
N ILE A 444 -8.76 8.74 1.69
CA ILE A 444 -8.73 7.28 1.93
C ILE A 444 -9.39 6.57 0.75
N SER A 445 -8.86 5.39 0.40
CA SER A 445 -9.47 4.41 -0.50
C SER A 445 -9.45 3.05 0.16
N ASP A 446 -10.64 2.52 0.42
CA ASP A 446 -10.87 1.17 0.94
C ASP A 446 -11.46 0.32 -0.19
N VAL A 447 -10.76 -0.76 -0.58
CA VAL A 447 -11.24 -1.73 -1.59
C VAL A 447 -11.70 -2.99 -0.88
N LEU A 448 -12.97 -3.34 -1.07
CA LEU A 448 -13.55 -4.57 -0.54
C LEU A 448 -13.57 -5.64 -1.63
N VAL A 449 -13.04 -6.80 -1.30
CA VAL A 449 -12.95 -7.94 -2.22
C VAL A 449 -13.57 -9.17 -1.60
N ARG A 450 -14.52 -9.79 -2.30
CA ARG A 450 -15.02 -11.11 -1.88
C ARG A 450 -13.93 -12.15 -2.11
N THR A 451 -13.57 -12.86 -1.05
CA THR A 451 -12.54 -13.90 -1.10
C THR A 451 -12.89 -15.04 -0.15
N ASP A 452 -12.08 -16.09 -0.15
CA ASP A 452 -12.25 -17.26 0.70
C ASP A 452 -12.17 -16.88 2.20
N PRO A 453 -13.16 -17.23 3.03
CA PRO A 453 -13.14 -16.99 4.47
C PRO A 453 -11.90 -17.55 5.19
N ARG A 454 -11.36 -18.69 4.74
CA ARG A 454 -10.17 -19.33 5.34
C ARG A 454 -8.93 -18.45 5.17
N LEU A 455 -8.80 -17.78 4.01
CA LEU A 455 -7.74 -16.81 3.79
C LEU A 455 -7.87 -15.60 4.72
N LEU A 456 -9.08 -15.12 4.97
CA LEU A 456 -9.30 -14.00 5.89
C LEU A 456 -9.01 -14.35 7.35
N GLU A 457 -9.25 -15.59 7.75
CA GLU A 457 -8.93 -16.07 9.09
C GLU A 457 -7.43 -16.19 9.30
N GLU A 458 -6.74 -16.86 8.37
CA GLU A 458 -5.29 -17.02 8.46
C GLU A 458 -4.57 -15.67 8.34
N LEU A 459 -4.99 -14.79 7.41
CA LEU A 459 -4.46 -13.43 7.33
C LEU A 459 -4.64 -12.66 8.65
N GLY A 460 -5.77 -12.85 9.33
CA GLY A 460 -6.03 -12.21 10.62
C GLY A 460 -5.05 -12.66 11.70
N VAL A 461 -4.72 -13.95 11.74
CA VAL A 461 -3.71 -14.52 12.65
C VAL A 461 -2.33 -13.95 12.34
N GLN A 462 -1.90 -14.01 11.08
CA GLN A 462 -0.58 -13.53 10.66
C GLN A 462 -0.41 -12.02 10.84
N ALA A 463 -1.48 -11.26 10.62
CA ALA A 463 -1.47 -9.83 10.89
C ALA A 463 -1.34 -9.55 12.39
N GLU A 464 -2.01 -10.31 13.28
CA GLU A 464 -1.85 -10.10 14.74
C GLU A 464 -0.42 -10.34 15.20
N VAL A 465 0.25 -11.38 14.68
CA VAL A 465 1.66 -11.66 14.98
C VAL A 465 2.52 -10.42 14.67
N LEU A 466 2.37 -9.82 13.48
CA LEU A 466 3.13 -8.63 13.11
C LEU A 466 2.70 -7.38 13.88
N MET A 467 1.41 -7.22 14.19
CA MET A 467 0.92 -6.10 15.00
C MET A 467 1.46 -6.14 16.43
N ALA A 468 1.54 -7.32 17.06
CA ALA A 468 2.13 -7.48 18.39
C ALA A 468 3.62 -7.12 18.41
N ARG A 469 4.37 -7.60 17.42
CA ARG A 469 5.78 -7.24 17.22
C ARG A 469 5.96 -5.73 17.03
N TYR A 470 5.07 -5.09 16.29
CA TYR A 470 5.10 -3.64 16.08
C TYR A 470 4.90 -2.86 17.38
N ARG A 471 4.01 -3.32 18.26
CA ARG A 471 3.76 -2.69 19.57
C ARG A 471 4.98 -2.81 20.50
N SER A 472 5.65 -3.95 20.53
CA SER A 472 6.83 -4.18 21.37
C SER A 472 8.14 -3.68 20.73
N GLY A 473 8.15 -3.40 19.43
CA GLY A 473 9.36 -3.08 18.67
C GLY A 473 10.37 -4.22 18.68
N ASP A 474 9.88 -5.46 18.61
CA ASP A 474 10.68 -6.69 18.80
C ASP A 474 11.54 -6.63 20.08
N GLY A 475 10.99 -6.03 21.14
CA GLY A 475 11.63 -5.83 22.45
C GLY A 475 12.42 -4.53 22.60
N GLY A 476 12.75 -3.84 21.51
CA GLY A 476 13.42 -2.53 21.55
C GLY A 476 12.50 -1.37 21.93
N GLY A 477 11.18 -1.60 21.96
CA GLY A 477 10.15 -0.63 22.33
C GLY A 477 9.87 0.44 21.29
N VAL A 478 10.28 0.25 20.04
CA VAL A 478 9.87 1.11 18.93
C VAL A 478 9.91 0.35 17.61
N SER A 479 8.93 0.62 16.75
CA SER A 479 8.93 0.24 15.34
C SER A 479 8.83 1.50 14.50
N LEU A 480 9.81 1.73 13.62
CA LEU A 480 9.86 2.89 12.72
C LEU A 480 9.83 2.44 11.26
N VAL A 481 9.32 3.29 10.37
CA VAL A 481 9.34 3.01 8.94
C VAL A 481 10.76 3.20 8.39
N THR A 482 11.29 2.18 7.75
CA THR A 482 12.54 2.18 6.99
C THR A 482 12.27 1.71 5.56
N PRO A 483 13.22 1.80 4.61
CA PRO A 483 13.03 1.29 3.26
C PRO A 483 12.72 -0.22 3.15
N SER A 484 13.04 -1.00 4.19
CA SER A 484 12.87 -2.46 4.23
C SER A 484 11.89 -2.96 5.29
N ILE A 485 11.49 -2.09 6.23
CA ILE A 485 10.43 -2.30 7.24
C ILE A 485 9.38 -1.22 7.03
N SER A 486 8.25 -1.58 6.47
CA SER A 486 7.18 -0.64 6.17
C SER A 486 5.83 -1.33 6.28
N CYS A 487 4.81 -0.57 6.65
CA CYS A 487 3.44 -1.07 6.78
C CYS A 487 2.97 -1.86 5.56
N VAL A 488 3.40 -1.47 4.36
CA VAL A 488 3.08 -2.16 3.11
C VAL A 488 3.82 -3.49 2.94
N GLN A 489 5.10 -3.56 3.31
CA GLN A 489 5.89 -4.80 3.25
C GLN A 489 5.40 -5.81 4.28
N ASP A 490 5.18 -5.38 5.52
CA ASP A 490 4.76 -6.27 6.60
C ASP A 490 3.30 -6.71 6.42
N SER A 491 2.40 -5.83 5.96
CA SER A 491 1.06 -6.25 5.55
C SER A 491 1.13 -7.27 4.41
N SER A 492 1.99 -7.05 3.41
CA SER A 492 2.18 -7.99 2.31
C SER A 492 2.76 -9.33 2.75
N GLN A 493 3.71 -9.31 3.70
CA GLN A 493 4.27 -10.50 4.33
C GLN A 493 3.18 -11.30 5.03
N SER A 494 2.30 -10.66 5.82
CA SER A 494 1.21 -11.34 6.51
C SER A 494 0.28 -12.10 5.53
N LEU A 495 -0.02 -11.52 4.37
CA LEU A 495 -0.79 -12.18 3.31
C LEU A 495 -0.02 -13.34 2.67
N TRP A 496 1.27 -13.16 2.40
CA TRP A 496 2.10 -14.22 1.82
C TRP A 496 2.21 -15.43 2.76
N ILE A 497 2.48 -15.20 4.06
CA ILE A 497 2.54 -16.27 5.06
C ILE A 497 1.19 -16.97 5.16
N ALA A 498 0.08 -16.22 5.15
CA ALA A 498 -1.25 -16.83 5.22
C ALA A 498 -1.54 -17.75 4.03
N ILE A 499 -1.15 -17.34 2.82
CA ILE A 499 -1.27 -18.17 1.62
C ILE A 499 -0.38 -19.42 1.73
N ASP A 500 0.85 -19.29 2.22
CA ASP A 500 1.79 -20.40 2.37
C ASP A 500 1.28 -21.43 3.39
N GLN A 501 0.80 -20.99 4.56
CA GLN A 501 0.27 -21.88 5.59
C GLN A 501 -0.96 -22.66 5.12
N LEU A 502 -1.89 -22.00 4.44
CA LEU A 502 -3.07 -22.67 3.87
C LEU A 502 -2.68 -23.73 2.82
N ARG A 503 -1.59 -23.49 2.06
CA ARG A 503 -1.06 -24.48 1.11
C ARG A 503 -0.41 -25.67 1.80
N ARG A 504 0.36 -25.45 2.88
CA ARG A 504 1.00 -26.53 3.66
C ARG A 504 -0.06 -27.42 4.31
N ARG A 505 -1.01 -26.84 5.05
CA ARG A 505 -2.14 -27.59 5.65
C ARG A 505 -2.97 -28.34 4.61
N ARG A 506 -3.14 -27.78 3.41
CA ARG A 506 -3.82 -28.47 2.30
C ARG A 506 -3.04 -29.69 1.79
N ARG A 507 -1.70 -29.62 1.73
CA ARG A 507 -0.87 -30.78 1.34
C ARG A 507 -0.99 -31.92 2.36
N GLU A 508 -1.29 -31.60 3.61
CA GLU A 508 -1.40 -32.55 4.72
C GLU A 508 -2.80 -33.19 4.84
N LEU A 509 -3.88 -32.50 4.43
CA LEU A 509 -5.25 -32.88 4.81
C LEU A 509 -6.14 -33.52 3.74
N ASP A 510 -5.92 -33.37 2.42
CA ASP A 510 -6.58 -34.18 1.35
C ASP A 510 -6.31 -33.60 -0.06
N GLY A 511 -6.17 -34.49 -1.06
CA GLY A 511 -5.89 -34.20 -2.47
C GLY A 511 -7.00 -33.54 -3.30
N GLY A 512 -7.80 -32.61 -2.73
CA GLY A 512 -8.90 -31.93 -3.42
C GLY A 512 -8.59 -30.50 -3.85
N ASP A 513 -8.83 -30.16 -5.11
CA ASP A 513 -8.59 -28.84 -5.69
C ASP A 513 -9.77 -27.87 -5.45
N LEU A 514 -9.48 -26.71 -4.84
CA LEU A 514 -10.20 -25.47 -5.14
C LEU A 514 -9.32 -24.71 -6.14
N PRO A 515 -9.43 -24.98 -7.46
CA PRO A 515 -8.53 -24.40 -8.46
C PRO A 515 -8.52 -22.87 -8.42
N ARG A 516 -9.63 -22.28 -7.98
CA ARG A 516 -9.80 -20.84 -7.82
C ARG A 516 -8.89 -20.27 -6.74
N LEU A 517 -8.90 -20.81 -5.52
CA LEU A 517 -8.03 -20.35 -4.43
C LEU A 517 -6.55 -20.59 -4.77
N ALA A 518 -6.22 -21.75 -5.36
CA ALA A 518 -4.85 -22.04 -5.79
C ALA A 518 -4.37 -21.08 -6.89
N SER A 519 -5.23 -20.75 -7.86
CA SER A 519 -4.92 -19.77 -8.91
C SER A 519 -4.76 -18.36 -8.36
N LEU A 520 -5.62 -17.94 -7.42
CA LEU A 520 -5.53 -16.63 -6.77
C LEU A 520 -4.26 -16.54 -5.92
N ALA A 521 -3.96 -17.59 -5.15
CA ALA A 521 -2.72 -17.72 -4.38
C ALA A 521 -1.49 -17.57 -5.27
N ARG A 522 -1.42 -18.25 -6.42
CA ARG A 522 -0.32 -18.10 -7.39
C ARG A 522 -0.21 -16.69 -7.95
N ALA A 523 -1.34 -16.02 -8.21
CA ALA A 523 -1.34 -14.65 -8.73
C ALA A 523 -0.87 -13.64 -7.68
N LEU A 524 -1.31 -13.78 -6.43
CA LEU A 524 -0.86 -12.96 -5.29
C LEU A 524 0.61 -13.24 -4.97
N GLU A 525 1.06 -14.49 -5.01
CA GLU A 525 2.46 -14.85 -4.84
C GLU A 525 3.33 -14.25 -5.94
N SER A 526 2.93 -14.33 -7.21
CA SER A 526 3.66 -13.69 -8.33
C SER A 526 3.77 -12.17 -8.17
N LEU A 527 2.77 -11.54 -7.54
CA LEU A 527 2.81 -10.12 -7.19
C LEU A 527 3.81 -9.85 -6.06
N LEU A 528 3.77 -10.66 -5.00
CA LEU A 528 4.55 -10.48 -3.77
C LEU A 528 6.00 -10.99 -3.87
N THR A 529 6.29 -11.86 -4.84
CA THR A 529 7.60 -12.48 -5.08
C THR A 529 8.07 -12.18 -6.51
N PRO A 530 8.46 -10.92 -6.80
CA PRO A 530 9.01 -10.61 -8.11
C PRO A 530 10.18 -11.58 -8.43
N PHE A 531 10.23 -12.06 -9.67
CA PHE A 531 11.16 -13.11 -10.14
C PHE A 531 10.96 -14.51 -9.55
N GLY A 532 9.85 -14.76 -8.84
CA GLY A 532 9.58 -16.06 -8.22
C GLY A 532 10.51 -16.39 -7.04
N ARG A 533 11.16 -15.37 -6.47
CA ARG A 533 12.02 -15.51 -5.28
C ARG A 533 11.39 -14.75 -4.13
N VAL A 534 11.06 -15.49 -3.06
CA VAL A 534 10.62 -14.91 -1.78
C VAL A 534 11.85 -14.35 -1.06
N ARG A 535 11.68 -13.25 -0.32
CA ARG A 535 12.72 -12.78 0.61
C ARG A 535 13.05 -13.86 1.64
N GLU A 536 14.32 -13.94 2.03
CA GLU A 536 14.80 -14.94 2.97
C GLU A 536 14.15 -14.79 4.35
N ASP A 537 14.07 -13.55 4.85
CA ASP A 537 13.41 -13.23 6.11
C ASP A 537 11.92 -13.60 6.14
N TRP A 538 11.19 -13.44 5.03
CA TRP A 538 9.79 -13.86 4.94
C TRP A 538 9.64 -15.38 5.08
N ARG A 539 10.51 -16.16 4.42
CA ARG A 539 10.49 -17.63 4.52
C ARG A 539 10.81 -18.09 5.94
N LEU A 540 11.87 -17.54 6.54
CA LEU A 540 12.24 -17.85 7.91
C LEU A 540 11.10 -17.51 8.88
N ASN A 541 10.48 -16.34 8.73
CA ASN A 541 9.35 -15.95 9.55
C ASN A 541 8.12 -16.85 9.34
N ALA A 542 7.88 -17.35 8.11
CA ALA A 542 6.81 -18.32 7.85
C ALA A 542 7.08 -19.68 8.49
N ASP A 543 8.31 -20.19 8.38
CA ASP A 543 8.72 -21.46 8.99
C ASP A 543 8.59 -21.37 10.51
N LEU A 544 9.04 -20.26 11.11
CA LEU A 544 8.82 -19.99 12.54
C LEU A 544 7.34 -20.09 12.91
N VAL A 545 6.41 -19.49 12.16
CA VAL A 545 4.97 -19.50 12.49
C VAL A 545 4.30 -20.83 12.10
N GLY A 546 4.94 -21.64 11.24
CA GLY A 546 4.40 -22.89 10.71
C GLY A 546 4.77 -24.15 11.49
N THR A 547 5.86 -24.16 12.24
CA THR A 547 6.28 -25.31 13.06
C THR A 547 5.53 -25.37 14.39
N PRO A 548 4.84 -26.49 14.71
CA PRO A 548 4.39 -26.75 16.07
C PRO A 548 5.61 -26.75 17.02
N ALA A 549 5.45 -26.21 18.23
CA ALA A 549 6.51 -26.26 19.23
C ALA A 549 6.76 -27.71 19.68
N GLU A 550 7.64 -28.42 19.01
CA GLU A 550 8.14 -29.73 19.44
C GLU A 550 9.36 -29.52 20.35
N GLY A 551 9.13 -29.53 21.67
CA GLY A 551 10.17 -29.55 22.69
C GLY A 551 10.62 -28.18 23.23
N PRO A 552 11.40 -28.17 24.33
CA PRO A 552 11.97 -26.94 24.87
C PRO A 552 12.96 -26.34 23.87
N ALA A 553 12.62 -25.19 23.30
CA ALA A 553 13.45 -24.50 22.32
C ALA A 553 14.85 -24.20 22.88
N GLU A 554 15.89 -24.69 22.20
CA GLU A 554 17.26 -24.25 22.42
C GLU A 554 17.40 -22.79 21.97
N GLY A 555 17.13 -21.86 22.89
CA GLY A 555 17.24 -20.42 22.67
C GLY A 555 16.08 -19.83 21.83
N PRO A 556 15.82 -18.51 21.94
CA PRO A 556 14.71 -17.92 21.20
C PRO A 556 15.07 -17.83 19.72
N GLU A 557 14.48 -18.68 18.88
CA GLU A 557 14.44 -18.46 17.45
C GLU A 557 13.65 -17.16 17.18
N ARG A 558 14.37 -16.07 16.91
CA ARG A 558 13.77 -14.73 16.74
C ARG A 558 13.38 -14.46 15.29
N PHE A 559 12.25 -13.77 15.11
CA PHE A 559 11.87 -13.21 13.83
C PHE A 559 12.99 -12.32 13.26
N ARG A 560 13.21 -12.39 11.95
CA ARG A 560 14.27 -11.65 11.26
C ARG A 560 13.68 -10.57 10.36
N ALA A 561 14.41 -9.47 10.23
CA ALA A 561 14.16 -8.42 9.24
C ALA A 561 15.49 -8.10 8.54
N ASP A 562 15.62 -8.48 7.27
CA ASP A 562 16.82 -8.19 6.49
C ASP A 562 16.73 -6.80 5.81
N GLN A 563 17.85 -6.08 5.77
CA GLN A 563 17.93 -4.71 5.23
C GLN A 563 18.81 -4.61 3.97
N ARG A 564 19.05 -5.71 3.25
CA ARG A 564 20.01 -5.70 2.14
C ARG A 564 19.36 -5.14 0.88
N LEU A 565 20.16 -4.50 0.02
CA LEU A 565 19.69 -3.91 -1.25
C LEU A 565 18.95 -4.91 -2.16
N ARG A 566 19.31 -6.20 -2.09
CA ARG A 566 18.61 -7.27 -2.81
C ARG A 566 17.16 -7.43 -2.35
N ASP A 567 16.85 -7.20 -1.07
CA ASP A 567 15.52 -7.38 -0.49
C ASP A 567 14.59 -6.23 -0.92
N VAL A 568 15.16 -5.05 -1.16
CA VAL A 568 14.50 -3.90 -1.79
C VAL A 568 14.08 -4.24 -3.23
N LEU A 569 14.98 -4.82 -4.04
CA LEU A 569 14.66 -5.27 -5.40
C LEU A 569 13.62 -6.40 -5.41
N LEU A 570 13.69 -7.32 -4.43
CA LEU A 570 12.75 -8.43 -4.28
C LEU A 570 11.38 -8.01 -3.70
N SER A 571 11.17 -6.75 -3.29
CA SER A 571 9.89 -6.28 -2.74
C SER A 571 9.35 -5.00 -3.39
N TRP A 572 9.94 -4.56 -4.51
CA TRP A 572 9.60 -3.28 -5.15
C TRP A 572 8.09 -3.08 -5.44
N ARG A 573 7.35 -4.17 -5.75
CA ARG A 573 5.91 -4.14 -6.02
C ARG A 573 5.06 -3.84 -4.77
N SER A 574 5.63 -4.03 -3.59
CA SER A 574 5.04 -3.77 -2.28
C SER A 574 5.85 -2.74 -1.47
N MET A 575 6.64 -1.87 -2.12
CA MET A 575 7.39 -0.82 -1.41
C MET A 575 6.60 0.48 -1.20
N LEU A 576 5.65 0.78 -2.09
CA LEU A 576 4.84 1.99 -2.01
C LEU A 576 3.38 1.63 -1.77
N PRO A 577 2.69 2.26 -0.81
CA PRO A 577 1.27 2.02 -0.54
C PRO A 577 0.38 2.09 -1.77
N ARG A 578 0.51 3.15 -2.59
CA ARG A 578 -0.23 3.31 -3.85
C ARG A 578 -0.05 2.12 -4.79
N ARG A 579 1.19 1.64 -4.91
CA ARG A 579 1.58 0.55 -5.80
C ARG A 579 0.96 -0.77 -5.36
N ALA A 580 1.08 -1.11 -4.07
CA ALA A 580 0.54 -2.34 -3.51
C ALA A 580 -0.98 -2.37 -3.59
N HIS A 581 -1.64 -1.29 -3.16
CA HIS A 581 -3.09 -1.11 -3.24
C HIS A 581 -3.62 -1.41 -4.65
N ASP A 582 -3.04 -0.78 -5.67
CA ASP A 582 -3.49 -0.97 -7.06
C ASP A 582 -3.14 -2.32 -7.62
N ALA A 583 -1.95 -2.83 -7.34
CA ALA A 583 -1.56 -4.13 -7.85
C ALA A 583 -2.45 -5.25 -7.29
N MET A 584 -2.76 -5.21 -5.99
CA MET A 584 -3.65 -6.18 -5.36
C MET A 584 -5.07 -6.07 -5.90
N ALA A 585 -5.65 -4.87 -5.96
CA ALA A 585 -6.97 -4.67 -6.56
C ALA A 585 -7.03 -5.19 -8.01
N ARG A 586 -6.00 -4.94 -8.83
CA ARG A 586 -5.93 -5.45 -10.21
C ARG A 586 -5.86 -6.97 -10.28
N VAL A 587 -5.13 -7.63 -9.37
CA VAL A 587 -5.06 -9.10 -9.31
C VAL A 587 -6.45 -9.70 -9.06
N PHE A 588 -7.17 -9.21 -8.06
CA PHE A 588 -8.52 -9.68 -7.75
C PHE A 588 -9.50 -9.42 -8.89
N LEU A 589 -9.51 -8.21 -9.46
CA LEU A 589 -10.39 -7.88 -10.59
C LEU A 589 -10.14 -8.80 -11.81
N ARG A 590 -8.87 -9.09 -12.12
CA ARG A 590 -8.50 -9.99 -13.23
C ARG A 590 -8.82 -11.45 -12.94
N HIS A 591 -8.94 -11.83 -11.67
CA HIS A 591 -9.42 -13.15 -11.25
C HIS A 591 -10.95 -13.29 -11.32
N GLY A 592 -11.64 -12.24 -11.74
CA GLY A 592 -13.10 -12.20 -11.83
C GLY A 592 -13.79 -11.87 -10.50
N ASP A 593 -13.06 -11.37 -9.50
CA ASP A 593 -13.67 -10.92 -8.25
C ASP A 593 -14.25 -9.50 -8.40
N PRO A 594 -15.53 -9.29 -8.03
CA PRO A 594 -16.09 -7.95 -7.98
C PRO A 594 -15.44 -7.16 -6.85
N LEU A 595 -15.16 -5.88 -7.13
CA LEU A 595 -14.56 -4.98 -6.15
C LEU A 595 -15.55 -3.88 -5.77
N TRP A 596 -15.55 -3.52 -4.50
CA TRP A 596 -16.29 -2.36 -3.99
C TRP A 596 -15.30 -1.34 -3.44
N ILE A 597 -15.20 -0.18 -4.10
CA ILE A 597 -14.26 0.87 -3.71
C ILE A 597 -15.01 1.97 -2.97
N VAL A 598 -14.62 2.21 -1.72
CA VAL A 598 -15.07 3.36 -0.93
C VAL A 598 -13.94 4.37 -0.85
N ARG A 599 -14.16 5.56 -1.41
CA ARG A 599 -13.20 6.66 -1.37
C ARG A 599 -13.75 7.84 -0.58
N THR A 600 -12.91 8.41 0.27
CA THR A 600 -13.17 9.70 0.96
C THR A 600 -12.04 10.67 0.63
N ASN A 601 -12.36 11.94 0.38
CA ASN A 601 -11.36 12.97 0.09
C ASN A 601 -11.41 14.05 1.17
N GLN A 602 -11.06 13.68 2.41
CA GLN A 602 -11.06 14.56 3.57
C GLN A 602 -12.45 15.10 3.93
N LEU A 603 -12.90 14.92 5.17
CA LEU A 603 -14.08 15.61 5.67
C LEU A 603 -13.82 17.13 5.65
N PRO A 604 -14.69 17.95 5.04
CA PRO A 604 -14.39 19.36 4.91
C PRO A 604 -14.49 20.03 6.29
N GLY A 605 -13.34 20.39 6.86
CA GLY A 605 -13.22 21.25 8.04
C GLY A 605 -12.94 22.72 7.68
N ALA A 606 -12.89 23.60 8.68
CA ALA A 606 -12.65 25.04 8.50
C ALA A 606 -11.25 25.42 8.04
N ASP A 607 -10.25 24.53 8.10
CA ASP A 607 -8.87 24.90 7.80
C ASP A 607 -8.62 24.90 6.28
N PRO A 608 -8.50 26.07 5.62
CA PRO A 608 -8.22 26.13 4.19
C PRO A 608 -6.76 25.80 3.88
N SER A 609 -5.87 25.81 4.88
CA SER A 609 -4.44 25.55 4.70
C SER A 609 -4.11 24.07 4.54
N LEU A 610 -5.09 23.18 4.74
CA LEU A 610 -4.98 21.74 4.53
C LEU A 610 -5.67 21.33 3.23
N ALA A 611 -5.05 20.41 2.50
CA ALA A 611 -5.64 19.82 1.29
C ALA A 611 -5.35 18.32 1.22
N PRO A 612 -6.27 17.48 0.71
CA PRO A 612 -6.00 16.06 0.58
C PRO A 612 -5.01 15.82 -0.58
N LEU A 613 -3.94 15.06 -0.32
CA LEU A 613 -3.01 14.61 -1.35
C LEU A 613 -3.19 13.13 -1.63
N ALA A 614 -3.35 12.74 -2.89
CA ALA A 614 -3.31 11.32 -3.26
C ALA A 614 -1.94 10.71 -2.93
N PRO A 615 -1.87 9.44 -2.50
CA PRO A 615 -0.62 8.71 -2.49
C PRO A 615 -0.16 8.48 -3.94
N THR A 616 1.14 8.51 -4.18
CA THR A 616 1.72 8.46 -5.51
C THR A 616 2.65 7.27 -5.69
N LEU A 617 2.95 6.94 -6.95
CA LEU A 617 4.12 6.14 -7.27
C LEU A 617 5.39 6.99 -7.09
N LEU A 618 6.56 6.37 -7.28
CA LEU A 618 7.86 7.03 -7.18
C LEU A 618 7.93 8.23 -8.14
N LEU A 619 8.36 9.39 -7.63
CA LEU A 619 8.40 10.67 -8.35
C LEU A 619 7.03 11.12 -8.90
N GLY A 620 5.91 10.65 -8.33
CA GLY A 620 4.59 10.88 -8.90
C GLY A 620 4.09 12.34 -8.85
N ARG A 621 4.76 13.24 -8.12
CA ARG A 621 4.51 14.69 -8.21
C ARG A 621 5.18 15.33 -9.44
N LEU A 622 6.03 14.59 -10.17
CA LEU A 622 6.65 14.97 -11.43
C LEU A 622 6.14 14.03 -12.55
N PRO A 623 4.90 14.21 -13.05
CA PRO A 623 4.27 13.25 -13.95
C PRO A 623 5.06 12.98 -15.24
N LEU A 624 5.79 13.99 -15.74
CA LEU A 624 6.66 13.86 -16.92
C LEU A 624 7.82 12.86 -16.73
N ILE A 625 8.16 12.52 -15.49
CA ILE A 625 9.23 11.57 -15.14
C ILE A 625 8.62 10.33 -14.48
N GLY A 626 7.73 10.51 -13.50
CA GLY A 626 7.14 9.44 -12.71
C GLY A 626 6.28 8.47 -13.53
N VAL A 627 5.52 8.96 -14.51
CA VAL A 627 4.68 8.08 -15.36
C VAL A 627 5.55 7.21 -16.28
N PRO A 628 6.49 7.77 -17.07
CA PRO A 628 7.45 6.96 -17.83
C PRO A 628 8.22 5.95 -16.98
N LEU A 629 8.68 6.36 -15.79
CA LEU A 629 9.42 5.48 -14.88
C LEU A 629 8.55 4.30 -14.43
N ALA A 630 7.31 4.56 -14.01
CA ALA A 630 6.38 3.51 -13.59
C ALA A 630 6.09 2.52 -14.73
N ARG A 631 5.87 3.01 -15.95
CA ARG A 631 5.64 2.14 -17.12
C ARG A 631 6.87 1.32 -17.48
N LEU A 632 8.06 1.92 -17.43
CA LEU A 632 9.31 1.22 -17.66
C LEU A 632 9.52 0.09 -16.66
N MET A 633 9.29 0.35 -15.37
CA MET A 633 9.37 -0.68 -14.34
C MET A 633 8.35 -1.80 -14.57
N ASP A 634 7.12 -1.47 -14.96
CA ASP A 634 6.07 -2.46 -15.27
C ASP A 634 6.47 -3.35 -16.44
N ALA A 635 6.97 -2.74 -17.51
CA ALA A 635 7.38 -3.43 -18.71
C ALA A 635 8.61 -4.32 -18.50
N LEU A 636 9.61 -3.82 -17.76
CA LEU A 636 10.86 -4.54 -17.50
C LEU A 636 10.63 -5.82 -16.69
N PHE A 637 9.74 -5.76 -15.70
CA PHE A 637 9.48 -6.86 -14.77
C PHE A 637 8.28 -7.72 -15.16
N THR A 638 7.69 -7.50 -16.34
CA THR A 638 6.72 -8.42 -16.92
C THR A 638 7.49 -9.52 -17.66
N PRO A 639 7.48 -10.77 -17.15
CA PRO A 639 8.33 -11.84 -17.68
C PRO A 639 7.88 -12.29 -19.07
N LEU A 640 8.82 -12.89 -19.81
CA LEU A 640 8.48 -13.64 -21.03
C LEU A 640 7.72 -14.91 -20.63
N THR A 641 6.57 -15.12 -21.26
CA THR A 641 5.78 -16.35 -21.15
C THR A 641 5.88 -17.15 -22.44
N PRO A 642 5.53 -18.45 -22.42
CA PRO A 642 5.42 -19.23 -23.66
C PRO A 642 4.46 -18.61 -24.69
N GLN A 643 3.36 -17.98 -24.22
CA GLN A 643 2.44 -17.28 -25.12
C GLN A 643 3.09 -16.04 -25.73
N SER A 644 3.81 -15.23 -24.95
CA SER A 644 4.49 -14.04 -25.49
C SER A 644 5.59 -14.44 -26.47
N MET A 645 6.32 -15.54 -26.22
CA MET A 645 7.32 -16.08 -27.13
C MET A 645 6.70 -16.54 -28.46
N SER A 646 5.57 -17.26 -28.39
CA SER A 646 4.85 -17.73 -29.57
C SER A 646 4.35 -16.54 -30.42
N LEU A 647 3.81 -15.51 -29.75
CA LEU A 647 3.42 -14.27 -30.40
C LEU A 647 4.62 -13.57 -31.05
N SER A 648 5.76 -13.47 -30.36
CA SER A 648 6.98 -12.88 -30.91
C SER A 648 7.46 -13.57 -32.18
N LEU A 649 7.42 -14.91 -32.22
CA LEU A 649 7.80 -15.69 -33.41
C LEU A 649 6.84 -15.45 -34.58
N LEU A 650 5.54 -15.44 -34.31
CA LEU A 650 4.52 -15.16 -35.32
C LEU A 650 4.68 -13.74 -35.89
N LEU A 651 4.88 -12.76 -35.03
CA LEU A 651 5.11 -11.37 -35.39
C LEU A 651 6.41 -11.18 -36.19
N LEU A 652 7.50 -11.83 -35.79
CA LEU A 652 8.77 -11.83 -36.51
C LEU A 652 8.64 -12.48 -37.90
N GLY A 653 7.92 -13.60 -37.99
CA GLY A 653 7.61 -14.27 -39.26
C GLY A 653 6.80 -13.37 -40.20
N GLY A 654 5.75 -12.73 -39.67
CA GLY A 654 4.94 -11.76 -40.42
C GLY A 654 5.76 -10.55 -40.91
N TYR A 655 6.63 -10.00 -40.05
CA TYR A 655 7.59 -8.96 -40.44
C TYR A 655 8.48 -9.44 -41.59
N ALA A 656 9.10 -10.61 -41.46
CA ALA A 656 10.02 -11.15 -42.45
C ALA A 656 9.33 -11.38 -43.81
N ALA A 657 8.09 -11.88 -43.80
CA ALA A 657 7.28 -12.11 -45.00
C ALA A 657 7.01 -10.83 -45.80
N LEU A 658 6.97 -9.65 -45.14
CA LEU A 658 6.82 -8.35 -45.79
C LEU A 658 8.17 -7.70 -46.11
N ALA A 659 9.08 -7.67 -45.13
CA ALA A 659 10.34 -6.95 -45.17
C ALA A 659 11.33 -7.54 -46.19
N VAL A 660 11.43 -8.87 -46.28
CA VAL A 660 12.37 -9.52 -47.19
C VAL A 660 12.01 -9.28 -48.66
N PRO A 661 10.75 -9.49 -49.13
CA PRO A 661 10.38 -9.18 -50.51
C PRO A 661 10.53 -7.70 -50.85
N LEU A 662 10.07 -6.79 -49.98
CA LEU A 662 10.19 -5.34 -50.20
C LEU A 662 11.65 -4.89 -50.27
N GLY A 663 12.48 -5.38 -49.34
CA GLY A 663 13.90 -5.07 -49.30
C GLY A 663 14.66 -5.62 -50.50
N ARG A 664 14.31 -6.81 -51.00
CA ARG A 664 14.92 -7.39 -52.21
C ARG A 664 14.50 -6.65 -53.47
N ARG A 665 13.20 -6.39 -53.66
CA ARG A 665 12.67 -5.66 -54.83
C ARG A 665 13.23 -4.25 -54.94
N SER A 666 13.44 -3.58 -53.82
CA SER A 666 14.02 -2.22 -53.76
C SER A 666 15.55 -2.19 -53.80
N GLY A 667 16.21 -3.36 -53.89
CA GLY A 667 17.66 -3.51 -53.82
C GLY A 667 18.29 -3.15 -52.47
N PHE A 668 17.47 -2.91 -51.44
CA PHE A 668 17.94 -2.54 -50.11
C PHE A 668 18.58 -3.72 -49.36
N LEU A 669 18.01 -4.91 -49.48
CA LEU A 669 18.50 -6.17 -48.91
C LEU A 669 19.15 -7.03 -50.01
N PRO A 670 20.49 -6.98 -50.18
CA PRO A 670 21.19 -7.85 -51.12
C PRO A 670 21.08 -9.33 -50.74
N LEU A 671 21.42 -10.21 -51.69
CA LEU A 671 21.50 -11.66 -51.44
C LEU A 671 22.42 -11.95 -50.23
N PRO A 672 22.06 -12.95 -49.39
CA PRO A 672 22.86 -13.28 -48.22
C PRO A 672 24.31 -13.56 -48.62
N ARG A 673 25.26 -12.86 -47.99
CA ARG A 673 26.68 -13.20 -48.08
C ARG A 673 27.04 -13.91 -46.78
N PRO A 674 27.22 -15.24 -46.75
CA PRO A 674 27.58 -15.94 -45.54
C PRO A 674 29.04 -15.62 -45.19
N SER A 675 29.25 -14.62 -44.35
CA SER A 675 30.53 -14.40 -43.65
C SER A 675 30.28 -14.10 -42.18
N LEU A 676 29.38 -14.87 -41.57
CA LEU A 676 29.14 -14.86 -40.13
C LEU A 676 30.38 -15.40 -39.41
N ARG A 677 31.33 -14.52 -39.09
CA ARG A 677 32.45 -14.88 -38.20
C ARG A 677 31.89 -15.08 -36.80
N PRO A 678 31.91 -16.31 -36.22
CA PRO A 678 31.26 -16.58 -34.94
C PRO A 678 31.73 -15.65 -33.82
N LEU A 679 33.02 -15.31 -33.80
CA LEU A 679 33.61 -14.39 -32.83
C LEU A 679 33.05 -12.96 -32.93
N VAL A 680 32.76 -12.50 -34.16
CA VAL A 680 32.16 -11.18 -34.38
C VAL A 680 30.71 -11.18 -33.90
N LEU A 681 29.98 -12.27 -34.14
CA LEU A 681 28.61 -12.45 -33.68
C LEU A 681 28.52 -12.46 -32.16
N VAL A 682 29.36 -13.24 -31.47
CA VAL A 682 29.43 -13.30 -30.00
C VAL A 682 29.73 -11.94 -29.38
N ARG A 683 30.58 -11.13 -30.02
CA ARG A 683 30.91 -9.78 -29.54
C ARG A 683 29.81 -8.75 -29.82
N GLN A 684 29.19 -8.77 -31.00
CA GLN A 684 28.27 -7.73 -31.44
C GLN A 684 26.83 -7.96 -30.96
N ALA A 685 26.41 -9.21 -30.85
CA ALA A 685 25.08 -9.59 -30.36
C ALA A 685 24.69 -8.88 -29.04
N PRO A 686 25.49 -8.92 -27.95
CA PRO A 686 25.12 -8.26 -26.69
C PRO A 686 25.13 -6.73 -26.80
N ILE A 687 25.99 -6.15 -27.64
CA ILE A 687 26.03 -4.69 -27.87
C ILE A 687 24.73 -4.26 -28.55
N LEU A 688 24.33 -4.94 -29.63
CA LEU A 688 23.10 -4.62 -30.37
C LEU A 688 21.82 -4.88 -29.58
N LEU A 689 21.87 -5.83 -28.63
CA LEU A 689 20.78 -6.08 -27.69
C LEU A 689 20.57 -4.87 -26.76
N ILE A 690 21.65 -4.28 -26.25
CA ILE A 690 21.57 -3.10 -25.38
C ILE A 690 21.29 -1.84 -26.22
N THR A 691 22.01 -1.63 -27.31
CA THR A 691 21.88 -0.47 -28.19
C THR A 691 22.07 -0.90 -29.65
N PRO A 692 21.03 -0.80 -30.49
CA PRO A 692 19.83 0.02 -30.27
C PRO A 692 18.69 -0.63 -29.48
N ALA A 693 18.55 -1.97 -29.48
CA ALA A 693 17.26 -2.62 -29.19
C ALA A 693 16.66 -2.25 -27.82
N LEU A 694 17.35 -2.52 -26.71
CA LEU A 694 16.80 -2.25 -25.37
C LEU A 694 16.54 -0.75 -25.13
N VAL A 695 17.46 0.12 -25.51
CA VAL A 695 17.33 1.57 -25.29
C VAL A 695 16.15 2.15 -26.09
N GLU A 696 16.02 1.80 -27.36
CA GLU A 696 14.95 2.32 -28.20
C GLU A 696 13.59 1.76 -27.80
N GLU A 697 13.49 0.46 -27.50
CA GLU A 697 12.24 -0.13 -27.01
C GLU A 697 11.85 0.39 -25.62
N ALA A 698 12.82 0.66 -24.74
CA ALA A 698 12.55 1.30 -23.45
C ALA A 698 11.95 2.70 -23.62
N LEU A 699 12.45 3.49 -24.57
CA LEU A 699 11.98 4.85 -24.82
C LEU A 699 10.63 4.87 -25.54
N PHE A 700 10.54 4.23 -26.70
CA PHE A 700 9.38 4.38 -27.57
C PHE A 700 8.22 3.48 -27.17
N ARG A 701 8.48 2.33 -26.52
CA ARG A 701 7.43 1.36 -26.18
C ARG A 701 7.15 1.45 -24.68
N ALA A 702 8.13 1.13 -23.84
CA ALA A 702 7.88 1.07 -22.40
C ALA A 702 7.55 2.43 -21.76
N ALA A 703 8.33 3.48 -22.02
CA ALA A 703 8.11 4.80 -21.40
C ALA A 703 6.90 5.55 -22.00
N LEU A 704 6.74 5.49 -23.33
CA LEU A 704 5.75 6.28 -24.06
C LEU A 704 4.37 5.61 -24.14
N LEU A 705 4.29 4.31 -24.43
CA LEU A 705 3.00 3.63 -24.58
C LEU A 705 2.36 3.33 -23.22
N PRO A 706 1.03 3.47 -23.08
CA PRO A 706 0.32 2.99 -21.90
C PRO A 706 0.59 1.51 -21.66
N HIS A 707 0.85 1.14 -20.40
CA HIS A 707 1.00 -0.25 -20.03
C HIS A 707 -0.41 -0.92 -19.98
N PRO A 708 -0.59 -2.20 -20.36
CA PRO A 708 -1.90 -2.87 -20.32
C PRO A 708 -2.58 -2.90 -18.94
N LEU A 709 -1.80 -2.70 -17.87
CA LEU A 709 -2.34 -2.56 -16.52
C LEU A 709 -3.08 -1.23 -16.27
N GLU A 710 -2.98 -0.25 -17.18
CA GLU A 710 -3.68 1.04 -17.10
C GLU A 710 -5.12 0.98 -17.65
N GLY A 711 -5.54 -0.16 -18.23
CA GLY A 711 -6.91 -0.35 -18.72
C GLY A 711 -7.34 0.61 -19.82
N THR A 712 -6.41 1.09 -20.65
CA THR A 712 -6.69 2.01 -21.76
C THR A 712 -7.52 1.37 -22.86
N GLY A 713 -8.46 2.14 -23.42
CA GLY A 713 -9.31 1.68 -24.52
C GLY A 713 -8.57 1.53 -25.85
N ALA A 714 -9.19 0.86 -26.82
CA ALA A 714 -8.61 0.58 -28.13
C ALA A 714 -8.20 1.86 -28.89
N TRP A 715 -9.02 2.92 -28.82
CA TRP A 715 -8.72 4.22 -29.43
C TRP A 715 -7.46 4.86 -28.83
N GLU A 716 -7.37 4.94 -27.50
CA GLU A 716 -6.17 5.48 -26.82
C GLU A 716 -4.92 4.69 -27.19
N ASN A 717 -4.99 3.35 -27.17
CA ASN A 717 -3.87 2.49 -27.54
C ASN A 717 -3.44 2.70 -29.00
N THR A 718 -4.40 2.90 -29.90
CA THR A 718 -4.12 3.18 -31.33
C THR A 718 -3.46 4.55 -31.49
N ALA A 719 -3.96 5.59 -30.81
CA ALA A 719 -3.39 6.94 -30.87
C ALA A 719 -1.96 6.99 -30.31
N TRP A 720 -1.72 6.39 -29.14
CA TRP A 720 -0.38 6.27 -28.56
C TRP A 720 0.53 5.39 -29.42
N GLY A 721 0.01 4.30 -29.99
CA GLY A 721 0.71 3.43 -30.94
C GLY A 721 1.19 4.19 -32.17
N ALA A 722 0.31 4.99 -32.77
CA ALA A 722 0.63 5.83 -33.93
C ALA A 722 1.67 6.90 -33.59
N LEU A 723 1.55 7.56 -32.43
CA LEU A 723 2.52 8.54 -31.96
C LEU A 723 3.90 7.89 -31.72
N SER A 724 3.93 6.75 -31.03
CA SER A 724 5.16 5.98 -30.78
C SER A 724 5.84 5.58 -32.08
N LEU A 725 5.07 5.05 -33.04
CA LEU A 725 5.57 4.68 -34.35
C LEU A 725 6.12 5.89 -35.13
N GLY A 726 5.38 6.99 -35.17
CA GLY A 726 5.81 8.22 -35.85
C GLY A 726 7.10 8.80 -35.27
N LEU A 727 7.20 8.88 -33.94
CA LEU A 727 8.40 9.35 -33.25
C LEU A 727 9.59 8.42 -33.46
N PHE A 728 9.37 7.10 -33.42
CA PHE A 728 10.40 6.10 -33.70
C PHE A 728 10.95 6.24 -35.12
N VAL A 729 10.10 6.44 -36.11
CA VAL A 729 10.54 6.63 -37.51
C VAL A 729 11.26 7.98 -37.68
N ALA A 730 10.72 9.07 -37.13
CA ALA A 730 11.31 10.41 -37.21
C ALA A 730 12.64 10.55 -36.44
N TYR A 731 12.83 9.75 -35.39
CA TYR A 731 14.07 9.69 -34.61
C TYR A 731 15.29 9.35 -35.49
N HIS A 732 15.14 8.47 -36.48
CA HIS A 732 16.25 8.01 -37.31
C HIS A 732 16.91 9.13 -38.15
N PRO A 733 16.18 9.87 -39.02
CA PRO A 733 16.80 10.95 -39.79
C PRO A 733 17.34 12.06 -38.88
N LEU A 734 16.69 12.31 -37.74
CA LEU A 734 17.16 13.27 -36.74
C LEU A 734 18.50 12.81 -36.12
N ALA A 735 18.61 11.53 -35.74
CA ALA A 735 19.83 10.93 -35.23
C ALA A 735 20.97 11.03 -36.25
N GLY A 736 20.69 10.70 -37.51
CA GLY A 736 21.64 10.81 -38.62
C GLY A 736 22.13 12.24 -38.86
N ARG A 737 21.28 13.24 -38.59
CA ARG A 737 21.64 14.65 -38.71
C ARG A 737 22.49 15.12 -37.53
N LEU A 738 22.14 14.74 -36.30
CA LEU A 738 22.65 15.40 -35.08
C LEU A 738 23.81 14.66 -34.40
N TRP A 739 23.70 13.35 -34.13
CA TRP A 739 24.69 12.63 -33.28
C TRP A 739 25.20 11.32 -33.87
N TYR A 740 24.66 10.86 -35.01
CA TYR A 740 25.13 9.66 -35.71
C TYR A 740 25.37 9.93 -37.21
N PRO A 741 26.34 10.80 -37.55
CA PRO A 741 26.56 11.25 -38.93
C PRO A 741 26.88 10.11 -39.91
N GLN A 742 27.45 9.00 -39.43
CA GLN A 742 27.72 7.79 -40.21
C GLN A 742 26.44 7.22 -40.84
N GLY A 743 25.30 7.32 -40.15
CA GLY A 743 24.00 6.86 -40.62
C GLY A 743 23.20 7.89 -41.43
N ARG A 744 23.70 9.11 -41.66
CA ARG A 744 22.89 10.22 -42.21
C ARG A 744 22.18 9.90 -43.52
N ARG A 745 22.88 9.32 -44.49
CA ARG A 745 22.30 8.93 -45.79
C ARG A 745 21.33 7.77 -45.65
N LEU A 746 21.67 6.77 -44.83
CA LEU A 746 20.86 5.59 -44.59
C LEU A 746 19.55 5.93 -43.87
N PHE A 747 19.62 6.70 -42.80
CA PHE A 747 18.47 7.03 -41.96
C PHE A 747 17.50 8.02 -42.61
N ALA A 748 17.87 8.61 -43.75
CA ALA A 748 16.99 9.40 -44.61
C ALA A 748 16.48 8.61 -45.83
N ASP A 749 16.92 7.37 -46.04
CA ASP A 749 16.49 6.53 -47.16
C ASP A 749 15.05 6.04 -46.93
N ALA A 750 14.15 6.33 -47.87
CA ALA A 750 12.75 5.96 -47.78
C ALA A 750 12.55 4.43 -47.61
N ARG A 751 13.41 3.61 -48.22
CA ARG A 751 13.35 2.14 -48.11
C ARG A 751 13.69 1.69 -46.70
N PHE A 752 14.72 2.29 -46.10
CA PHE A 752 15.05 2.05 -44.70
C PHE A 752 13.88 2.46 -43.81
N LEU A 753 13.32 3.65 -44.01
CA LEU A 753 12.21 4.15 -43.20
C LEU A 753 10.95 3.28 -43.32
N VAL A 754 10.64 2.72 -44.49
CA VAL A 754 9.52 1.77 -44.65
C VAL A 754 9.76 0.49 -43.84
N LEU A 755 10.96 -0.10 -43.93
CA LEU A 755 11.30 -1.31 -43.16
C LEU A 755 11.31 -1.04 -41.65
N THR A 756 11.85 0.10 -41.24
CA THR A 756 11.83 0.59 -39.86
C THR A 756 10.40 0.84 -39.36
N THR A 757 9.51 1.33 -40.23
CA THR A 757 8.08 1.50 -39.89
C THR A 757 7.41 0.16 -39.65
N LEU A 758 7.65 -0.84 -40.51
CA LEU A 758 7.11 -2.20 -40.32
C LEU A 758 7.64 -2.84 -39.04
N LEU A 759 8.94 -2.71 -38.76
CA LEU A 759 9.54 -3.19 -37.52
C LEU A 759 8.90 -2.49 -36.32
N GLY A 760 8.77 -1.17 -36.38
CA GLY A 760 8.19 -0.37 -35.31
C GLY A 760 6.74 -0.75 -35.01
N LEU A 761 5.93 -1.00 -36.05
CA LEU A 761 4.54 -1.46 -35.91
C LEU A 761 4.47 -2.82 -35.21
N VAL A 762 5.33 -3.76 -35.62
CA VAL A 762 5.40 -5.09 -35.01
C VAL A 762 5.81 -5.00 -33.53
N CYS A 763 6.78 -4.15 -33.18
CA CYS A 763 7.17 -3.90 -31.80
C CYS A 763 6.04 -3.26 -30.97
N VAL A 764 5.25 -2.33 -31.55
CA VAL A 764 4.07 -1.74 -30.90
C VAL A 764 3.03 -2.82 -30.59
N ILE A 765 2.71 -3.68 -31.55
CA ILE A 765 1.75 -4.78 -31.37
C ILE A 765 2.24 -5.75 -30.29
N ALA A 766 3.51 -6.16 -30.36
CA ALA A 766 4.13 -7.05 -29.37
C ALA A 766 4.04 -6.47 -27.95
N TYR A 767 4.35 -5.18 -27.79
CA TYR A 767 4.28 -4.52 -26.49
C TYR A 767 2.85 -4.40 -25.96
N LEU A 768 1.91 -3.89 -26.77
CA LEU A 768 0.53 -3.69 -26.32
C LEU A 768 -0.18 -5.01 -25.97
N ALA A 769 0.18 -6.11 -26.65
CA ALA A 769 -0.38 -7.43 -26.37
C ALA A 769 0.20 -8.07 -25.09
N THR A 770 1.46 -7.82 -24.77
CA THR A 770 2.18 -8.55 -23.70
C THR A 770 2.42 -7.71 -22.46
N GLY A 771 2.47 -6.38 -22.60
CA GLY A 771 2.97 -5.45 -21.57
C GLY A 771 4.45 -5.60 -21.27
N SER A 772 5.16 -6.53 -21.91
CA SER A 772 6.57 -6.82 -21.64
C SER A 772 7.47 -6.07 -22.60
N ILE A 773 8.61 -5.57 -22.10
CA ILE A 773 9.65 -4.98 -22.95
C ILE A 773 10.41 -6.05 -23.75
N TRP A 774 10.43 -7.30 -23.28
CA TRP A 774 11.29 -8.33 -23.85
C TRP A 774 10.86 -8.78 -25.26
N PRO A 775 9.56 -9.02 -25.56
CA PRO A 775 9.10 -9.33 -26.92
C PRO A 775 9.57 -8.33 -27.99
N PRO A 776 9.32 -7.00 -27.88
CA PRO A 776 9.81 -6.05 -28.88
C PRO A 776 11.34 -5.96 -28.91
N VAL A 777 12.03 -6.06 -27.77
CA VAL A 777 13.51 -6.05 -27.72
C VAL A 777 14.10 -7.22 -28.49
N LEU A 778 13.58 -8.43 -28.31
CA LEU A 778 14.05 -9.62 -29.02
C LEU A 778 13.79 -9.53 -30.53
N ILE A 779 12.60 -9.08 -30.93
CA ILE A 779 12.25 -8.88 -32.35
C ILE A 779 13.20 -7.86 -32.98
N HIS A 780 13.35 -6.68 -32.37
CA HIS A 780 14.22 -5.61 -32.84
C HIS A 780 15.69 -6.10 -32.91
N TRP A 781 16.19 -6.69 -31.83
CA TRP A 781 17.55 -7.20 -31.75
C TRP A 781 17.86 -8.20 -32.87
N LEU A 782 17.00 -9.20 -33.08
CA LEU A 782 17.19 -10.20 -34.12
C LEU A 782 17.16 -9.58 -35.53
N VAL A 783 16.22 -8.66 -35.78
CA VAL A 783 16.11 -7.98 -37.08
C VAL A 783 17.36 -7.16 -37.39
N VAL A 784 17.87 -6.38 -36.43
CA VAL A 784 19.08 -5.57 -36.61
C VAL A 784 20.32 -6.46 -36.77
N LEU A 785 20.44 -7.52 -35.98
CA LEU A 785 21.56 -8.46 -36.05
C LEU A 785 21.63 -9.15 -37.42
N ILE A 786 20.51 -9.70 -37.88
CA ILE A 786 20.41 -10.38 -39.18
C ILE A 786 20.66 -9.38 -40.32
N TRP A 787 20.11 -8.17 -40.24
CA TRP A 787 20.30 -7.17 -41.27
C TRP A 787 21.76 -6.72 -41.40
N LEU A 788 22.43 -6.44 -40.27
CA LEU A 788 23.83 -6.00 -40.25
C LEU A 788 24.79 -7.08 -40.76
N GLU A 789 24.61 -8.32 -40.31
CA GLU A 789 25.58 -9.39 -40.55
C GLU A 789 25.29 -10.22 -41.81
N ALA A 790 24.02 -10.44 -42.16
CA ALA A 790 23.65 -11.34 -43.25
C ALA A 790 23.04 -10.62 -44.47
N LEU A 791 22.36 -9.48 -44.27
CA LEU A 791 21.61 -8.78 -45.33
C LEU A 791 22.23 -7.42 -45.71
N GLY A 792 23.55 -7.30 -45.58
CA GLY A 792 24.32 -6.18 -46.16
C GLY A 792 24.28 -4.85 -45.40
N GLY A 793 23.73 -4.80 -44.19
CA GLY A 793 23.62 -3.56 -43.40
C GLY A 793 24.97 -2.89 -43.09
N ARG A 794 26.02 -3.67 -42.80
CA ARG A 794 27.39 -3.13 -42.58
C ARG A 794 27.93 -2.36 -43.78
N GLY A 795 27.69 -2.84 -44.99
CA GLY A 795 28.12 -2.15 -46.22
C GLY A 795 27.40 -0.81 -46.39
N ARG A 796 26.12 -0.76 -46.05
CA ARG A 796 25.30 0.47 -46.11
C ARG A 796 25.71 1.52 -45.07
N LEU A 797 26.11 1.10 -43.87
CA LEU A 797 26.66 2.01 -42.84
C LEU A 797 28.06 2.53 -43.20
N GLY A 798 28.89 1.72 -43.85
CA GLY A 798 30.25 2.11 -44.27
C GLY A 798 30.30 3.08 -45.45
N GLN A 799 29.28 3.10 -46.32
CA GLN A 799 29.18 4.01 -47.48
C GLN A 799 28.99 5.50 -47.11
N GLY A 800 28.85 5.84 -45.82
CA GLY A 800 28.93 7.21 -45.32
C GLY A 800 30.35 7.79 -45.24
N MET A 801 31.40 6.95 -45.37
CA MET A 801 32.82 7.36 -45.33
C MET A 801 33.47 7.56 -46.71
N GLY A 802 32.72 7.49 -47.81
CA GLY A 802 33.24 7.64 -49.17
C GLY A 802 32.57 8.77 -49.93
N THR A 803 33.39 9.57 -50.63
CA THR A 803 33.11 10.71 -51.55
C THR A 803 33.19 12.12 -50.95
N ARG A 804 34.40 12.54 -50.56
CA ARG A 804 34.97 13.80 -51.07
C ARG A 804 35.97 13.39 -52.16
N GLY A 805 35.49 13.38 -53.39
CA GLY A 805 36.32 13.56 -54.57
C GLY A 805 36.23 15.03 -54.94
#